data_AF-A0A8T3ZAH7-F1
#
_entry.id   AF-A0A8T3ZAH7-F1
#
_cell.length_a   1.000
_cell.length_b   1.000
_cell.length_c   1.000
_cell.angle_alpha   90.00
_cell.angle_beta   90.00
_cell.angle_gamma   90.00
#
_symmetry.space_group_name_H-M   'P 1'
#
loop_
_entity.id
_entity.type
_entity.pdbx_description
1 polymer ?
#
loop_
_entity_poly.entity_id
_entity_poly.type
_entity_poly.pdbx_seq_one_letter_code
_entity_poly.pdbx_strand_id
1 'polypeptide(L)'
;MEGQPGVPDGTGVQAATGGPNIIKRLLSGLKKLGFTGQVRVKLDMGALLRTGHVVMRDGEIALAVHTTTSSGNEDTQVGLDALKRSWEDSYNPNSIIEVVPRENVEDLVSAYPDALIKPKARPAAQEPRVGLSWGKDETSEIESKLSQYRKDGYDVSSLEAAREKGAEEAMAALVTFESGIPLLKAVETQLISLDGKGMDDDIAELRAILKDPLRGKEAERKLAYLREKLSERAKGAALIVEEKGAKAPAHGEVVPDLVKCEVCGKMIKGGAPCPTCGNVPSSIKSAEPAPKPETGLKPDFTFDRFIVGDSNRLAHQSAMAVVTRYHPKYNPLFIYSGSGLGKTHLLNAIGNSYLRKDPGKSILYIPSSDFIELFTRAIKEGSVEQFRKSFTGIDMLILDDAQFLAQTEAVQEELFHIFNDMIAAERQVIFASDRPPKEMAGVTERLLSRFSSGLTIDIQPPDLETRVAILAQRAEEMELRLDPDVLRKVATLIPRSIRKIEGALAKLSMYAQLPNTQITVDSVTEMLKDDIESAEEMRRAPIPPQKGALRNSHSYLVEENKPATCFALFADLVAKGYKGLVITRTKPQRLMENYSFAAKILWLTDRESATEEVIGPSLEKLIYKIDEVINSGENTALLIDGLEYLISSNNFDAVLRFLRRLIDEVAELKCVFMLSLAPGTLGEHEQKTLERELEIITG
;
A
#
# COMPACT_ATOMS: atom_id res chain seq x y z
N MET A 1 -29.51 2.90 14.47
CA MET A 1 -28.96 3.12 13.11
C MET A 1 -28.06 4.34 13.22
N GLU A 2 -26.78 4.15 13.51
CA GLU A 2 -25.79 5.23 13.67
C GLU A 2 -24.64 4.96 12.70
N GLY A 3 -24.59 5.73 11.60
CA GLY A 3 -23.52 5.69 10.61
C GLY A 3 -22.45 6.73 10.94
N GLN A 4 -21.19 6.32 10.89
CA GLN A 4 -20.02 7.20 10.99
C GLN A 4 -19.99 8.23 9.85
N PRO A 5 -19.44 9.44 10.05
CA PRO A 5 -19.29 10.42 8.98
C PRO A 5 -18.07 10.08 8.13
N GLY A 6 -18.28 9.30 7.07
CA GLY A 6 -17.40 9.30 5.90
C GLY A 6 -17.72 10.51 5.02
N VAL A 7 -16.73 11.12 4.40
CA VAL A 7 -16.92 12.13 3.34
C VAL A 7 -16.93 11.38 2.00
N PRO A 8 -18.04 11.34 1.24
CA PRO A 8 -18.07 10.86 -0.14
C PRO A 8 -17.85 12.02 -1.13
N ASP A 9 -17.24 11.70 -2.26
CA ASP A 9 -16.97 12.59 -3.39
C ASP A 9 -18.25 13.10 -4.10
N GLY A 10 -18.20 14.35 -4.56
CA GLY A 10 -19.17 14.98 -5.47
C GLY A 10 -20.18 15.94 -4.82
N THR A 11 -20.03 17.25 -5.07
CA THR A 11 -21.05 18.34 -4.96
C THR A 11 -21.95 18.42 -3.71
N GLY A 12 -21.63 17.69 -2.63
CA GLY A 12 -22.42 17.69 -1.40
C GLY A 12 -21.91 18.73 -0.41
N VAL A 13 -22.74 19.74 -0.14
CA VAL A 13 -22.74 20.36 1.19
C VAL A 13 -22.91 19.22 2.21
N GLN A 14 -21.85 18.86 2.93
CA GLN A 14 -22.00 17.86 4.00
C GLN A 14 -22.65 18.56 5.18
N ALA A 15 -23.98 18.44 5.28
CA ALA A 15 -24.79 19.03 6.34
C ALA A 15 -24.88 18.06 7.53
N ALA A 16 -24.27 18.42 8.66
CA ALA A 16 -24.51 17.76 9.93
C ALA A 16 -25.41 18.65 10.80
N THR A 17 -26.30 18.06 11.58
CA THR A 17 -26.97 18.78 12.66
C THR A 17 -25.96 19.07 13.77
N GLY A 18 -26.09 20.21 14.42
CA GLY A 18 -25.21 20.59 15.52
C GLY A 18 -25.33 19.70 16.74
N GLY A 19 -24.40 19.86 17.66
CA GLY A 19 -24.29 19.04 18.85
C GLY A 19 -22.89 19.05 19.47
N PRO A 20 -22.75 18.50 20.67
CA PRO A 20 -21.49 18.53 21.41
C PRO A 20 -20.35 17.90 20.60
N ASN A 21 -19.28 18.66 20.40
CA ASN A 21 -18.04 18.27 19.74
C ASN A 21 -18.11 17.94 18.24
N ILE A 22 -19.22 18.17 17.55
CA ILE A 22 -19.36 17.85 16.11
C ILE A 22 -18.39 18.69 15.28
N ILE A 23 -18.41 20.02 15.42
CA ILE A 23 -17.52 20.90 14.66
C ILE A 23 -16.03 20.65 15.00
N LYS A 24 -15.72 20.31 16.26
CA LYS A 24 -14.34 20.04 16.71
C LYS A 24 -13.79 18.76 16.10
N ARG A 25 -14.61 17.70 16.03
CA ARG A 25 -14.25 16.43 15.36
C ARG A 25 -14.11 16.63 13.85
N LEU A 26 -15.03 17.38 13.25
CA LEU A 26 -15.03 17.71 11.83
C LEU A 26 -13.74 18.47 11.44
N LEU A 27 -13.45 19.59 12.10
CA LEU A 27 -12.25 20.39 11.84
C LEU A 27 -10.95 19.60 12.12
N SER A 28 -10.93 18.74 13.15
CA SER A 28 -9.77 17.86 13.40
C SER A 28 -9.59 16.80 12.31
N GLY A 29 -10.67 16.30 11.71
CA GLY A 29 -10.62 15.38 10.58
C GLY A 29 -10.12 16.09 9.32
N LEU A 30 -10.71 17.24 9.00
CA LEU A 30 -10.33 18.09 7.87
C LEU A 30 -8.86 18.54 7.95
N LYS A 31 -8.36 18.83 9.16
CA LYS A 31 -6.94 19.14 9.41
C LYS A 31 -6.00 17.99 9.04
N LYS A 32 -6.36 16.75 9.38
CA LYS A 32 -5.54 15.56 9.04
C LYS A 32 -5.55 15.26 7.54
N LEU A 33 -6.57 15.72 6.82
CA LEU A 33 -6.76 15.52 5.39
C LEU A 33 -6.18 16.65 4.53
N GLY A 34 -5.57 17.68 5.11
CA GLY A 34 -5.06 18.83 4.35
C GLY A 34 -6.18 19.63 3.64
N PHE A 35 -7.40 19.62 4.19
CA PHE A 35 -8.58 20.17 3.54
C PHE A 35 -8.46 21.68 3.24
N THR A 36 -8.89 22.07 2.05
CA THR A 36 -9.02 23.48 1.63
C THR A 36 -10.45 23.75 1.16
N GLY A 37 -11.12 24.72 1.79
CA GLY A 37 -12.54 25.02 1.56
C GLY A 37 -13.15 25.77 2.74
N GLN A 38 -14.49 25.78 2.81
CA GLN A 38 -15.23 26.48 3.87
C GLN A 38 -16.08 25.51 4.69
N VAL A 39 -16.22 25.78 6.00
CA VAL A 39 -17.20 25.17 6.90
C VAL A 39 -18.18 26.25 7.33
N ARG A 40 -19.46 26.11 6.98
CA ARG A 40 -20.53 27.04 7.39
C ARG A 40 -21.33 26.50 8.56
N VAL A 41 -21.72 27.34 9.49
CA VAL A 41 -22.60 26.99 10.62
C VAL A 41 -23.81 27.90 10.57
N LYS A 42 -24.99 27.35 10.30
CA LYS A 42 -26.25 28.11 10.23
C LYS A 42 -27.12 27.76 11.42
N LEU A 43 -27.60 28.75 12.15
CA LEU A 43 -28.56 28.56 13.23
C LEU A 43 -29.77 29.48 12.99
N ASP A 44 -30.91 28.86 12.68
CA ASP A 44 -32.19 29.56 12.52
C ASP A 44 -32.97 29.54 13.85
N MET A 45 -33.23 30.72 14.39
CA MET A 45 -34.05 30.91 15.60
C MET A 45 -35.33 31.71 15.30
N GLY A 46 -35.83 31.65 14.06
CA GLY A 46 -37.04 32.30 13.58
C GLY A 46 -36.80 33.76 13.20
N ALA A 47 -36.88 34.69 14.15
CA ALA A 47 -36.68 36.11 13.89
C ALA A 47 -35.20 36.53 13.76
N LEU A 48 -34.28 35.59 14.02
CA LEU A 48 -32.84 35.82 14.04
C LEU A 48 -32.12 34.63 13.39
N LEU A 49 -31.34 34.92 12.34
CA LEU A 49 -30.53 33.97 11.61
C LEU A 49 -29.05 34.24 11.90
N ARG A 50 -28.30 33.21 12.32
CA ARG A 50 -26.85 33.30 12.52
C ARG A 50 -26.11 32.42 11.53
N THR A 51 -25.08 32.97 10.88
CA THR A 51 -24.25 32.24 9.93
C THR A 51 -22.77 32.43 10.22
N GLY A 52 -22.10 31.36 10.64
CA GLY A 52 -20.64 31.28 10.75
C GLY A 52 -20.02 30.74 9.47
N HIS A 53 -18.90 31.30 9.06
CA HIS A 53 -18.09 30.92 7.91
C HIS A 53 -16.65 30.71 8.38
N VAL A 54 -16.17 29.47 8.38
CA VAL A 54 -14.80 29.10 8.78
C VAL A 54 -14.05 28.58 7.57
N VAL A 55 -13.05 29.33 7.12
CA VAL A 55 -12.23 28.98 5.96
C VAL A 55 -11.02 28.19 6.41
N MET A 56 -10.78 27.07 5.73
CA MET A 56 -9.60 26.23 5.90
C MET A 56 -8.72 26.24 4.65
N ARG A 57 -7.40 26.24 4.86
CA ARG A 57 -6.38 26.10 3.81
C ARG A 57 -5.32 25.11 4.27
N ASP A 58 -5.10 24.07 3.47
CA ASP A 58 -4.15 22.98 3.76
C ASP A 58 -4.32 22.41 5.19
N GLY A 59 -5.57 22.25 5.62
CA GLY A 59 -5.90 21.72 6.94
C GLY A 59 -5.80 22.71 8.11
N GLU A 60 -5.37 23.96 7.88
CA GLU A 60 -5.34 25.01 8.92
C GLU A 60 -6.47 26.03 8.74
N ILE A 61 -6.96 26.59 9.85
CA ILE A 61 -7.99 27.63 9.80
C ILE A 61 -7.32 28.94 9.37
N ALA A 62 -7.72 29.47 8.21
CA ALA A 62 -7.15 30.66 7.62
C ALA A 62 -7.97 31.92 7.91
N LEU A 63 -9.30 31.80 8.05
CA LEU A 63 -10.20 32.94 8.24
C LEU A 63 -11.51 32.49 8.91
N ALA A 64 -12.14 33.36 9.68
CA ALA A 64 -13.49 33.13 10.21
C ALA A 64 -14.35 34.40 10.22
N VAL A 65 -15.59 34.30 9.77
CA VAL A 65 -16.60 35.39 9.75
C VAL A 65 -17.89 34.86 10.36
N HIS A 66 -18.62 35.67 11.13
CA HIS A 66 -19.90 35.29 11.72
C HIS A 66 -20.88 36.43 11.57
N THR A 67 -22.02 36.18 10.93
CA THR A 67 -23.08 37.17 10.72
C THR A 67 -24.30 36.82 11.55
N THR A 68 -24.93 37.83 12.13
CA THR A 68 -26.22 37.72 12.83
C THR A 68 -27.20 38.68 12.18
N THR A 69 -28.25 38.13 11.57
CA THR A 69 -29.29 38.89 10.88
C THR A 69 -30.58 38.87 11.68
N SER A 70 -31.12 40.04 12.03
CA SER A 70 -32.45 40.16 12.63
C SER A 70 -33.18 41.38 12.08
N SER A 71 -34.41 41.19 11.60
CA SER A 71 -35.34 42.28 11.27
C SER A 71 -34.76 43.37 10.35
N GLY A 72 -33.89 42.97 9.40
CA GLY A 72 -33.25 43.88 8.44
C GLY A 72 -31.93 44.51 8.89
N ASN A 73 -31.41 44.16 10.07
CA ASN A 73 -30.09 44.59 10.55
C ASN A 73 -29.13 43.38 10.56
N GLU A 74 -27.90 43.57 10.07
CA GLU A 74 -26.86 42.54 9.98
C GLU A 74 -25.63 42.97 10.80
N ASP A 75 -25.30 42.19 11.84
CA ASP A 75 -24.10 42.38 12.66
C ASP A 75 -23.06 41.33 12.26
N THR A 76 -21.84 41.77 11.94
CA THR A 76 -20.76 40.89 11.45
C THR A 76 -19.57 40.93 12.39
N GLN A 77 -19.10 39.75 12.80
CA GLN A 77 -17.87 39.56 13.55
C GLN A 77 -16.85 38.82 12.70
N VAL A 78 -15.57 39.06 12.98
CA VAL A 78 -14.45 38.51 12.20
C VAL A 78 -13.35 37.92 13.10
N GLY A 79 -12.53 37.04 12.55
CA GLY A 79 -11.35 36.48 13.21
C GLY A 79 -11.67 35.51 14.35
N LEU A 80 -10.89 35.56 15.44
CA LEU A 80 -10.99 34.61 16.56
C LEU A 80 -12.35 34.65 17.27
N ASP A 81 -12.98 35.82 17.36
CA ASP A 81 -14.27 35.95 18.03
C ASP A 81 -15.42 35.42 17.17
N ALA A 82 -15.35 35.59 15.85
CA ALA A 82 -16.24 34.90 14.90
C ALA A 82 -16.11 33.38 14.95
N LEU A 83 -14.87 32.88 15.10
CA LEU A 83 -14.62 31.46 15.24
C LEU A 83 -15.23 30.88 16.52
N LYS A 84 -15.08 31.59 17.66
CA LYS A 84 -15.70 31.19 18.94
C LYS A 84 -17.21 31.14 18.84
N ARG A 85 -17.85 32.17 18.26
CA ARG A 85 -19.30 32.21 18.08
C ARG A 85 -19.83 31.11 17.17
N SER A 86 -19.12 30.84 16.07
CA SER A 86 -19.44 29.71 15.19
C SER A 86 -19.35 28.36 15.92
N TRP A 87 -18.41 28.23 16.86
CA TRP A 87 -18.30 27.06 17.73
C TRP A 87 -19.45 26.94 18.72
N GLU A 88 -19.84 28.05 19.35
CA GLU A 88 -20.97 28.11 20.29
C GLU A 88 -22.29 27.74 19.61
N ASP A 89 -22.56 28.34 18.44
CA ASP A 89 -23.77 28.04 17.67
C ASP A 89 -23.81 26.58 17.19
N SER A 90 -22.64 25.98 16.88
CA SER A 90 -22.55 24.58 16.46
C SER A 90 -22.93 23.56 17.56
N TYR A 91 -22.94 23.97 18.84
CA TYR A 91 -23.40 23.10 19.92
C TYR A 91 -24.92 22.98 19.97
N ASN A 92 -25.65 23.90 19.31
CA ASN A 92 -27.09 23.85 19.24
C ASN A 92 -27.55 22.73 18.27
N PRO A 93 -28.40 21.79 18.71
CA PRO A 93 -28.92 20.71 17.85
C PRO A 93 -29.65 21.18 16.59
N ASN A 94 -30.19 22.40 16.61
CA ASN A 94 -30.91 23.00 15.48
C ASN A 94 -29.97 23.73 14.51
N SER A 95 -28.66 23.76 14.78
CA SER A 95 -27.71 24.30 13.80
C SER A 95 -27.43 23.30 12.68
N ILE A 96 -27.15 23.83 11.49
CA ILE A 96 -26.76 23.06 10.31
C ILE A 96 -25.31 23.42 10.00
N ILE A 97 -24.42 22.44 10.02
CA ILE A 97 -23.00 22.58 9.75
C ILE A 97 -22.73 22.03 8.35
N GLU A 98 -22.28 22.88 7.44
CA GLU A 98 -22.07 22.59 6.03
C GLU A 98 -20.58 22.60 5.69
N VAL A 99 -20.02 21.52 5.17
CA VAL A 99 -18.68 21.53 4.56
C VAL A 99 -18.79 21.80 3.07
N VAL A 100 -18.13 22.85 2.60
CA VAL A 100 -18.15 23.32 1.21
C VAL A 100 -16.73 23.24 0.63
N PRO A 101 -16.39 22.15 -0.07
CA PRO A 101 -15.12 22.06 -0.81
C PRO A 101 -15.16 22.98 -2.05
N ARG A 102 -14.02 23.59 -2.39
CA ARG A 102 -13.81 24.39 -3.63
C ARG A 102 -14.69 25.64 -3.79
N GLU A 103 -15.11 26.28 -2.70
CA GLU A 103 -15.66 27.65 -2.77
C GLU A 103 -14.50 28.64 -3.05
N ASN A 104 -14.78 29.76 -3.73
CA ASN A 104 -13.79 30.78 -4.07
C ASN A 104 -13.38 31.52 -2.78
N VAL A 105 -12.54 30.87 -1.98
CA VAL A 105 -12.08 31.33 -0.66
C VAL A 105 -11.48 32.73 -0.77
N GLU A 106 -10.85 33.01 -1.90
CA GLU A 106 -10.25 34.26 -2.28
C GLU A 106 -11.25 35.44 -2.28
N ASP A 107 -12.53 35.21 -2.62
CA ASP A 107 -13.56 36.25 -2.60
C ASP A 107 -13.92 36.65 -1.16
N LEU A 108 -14.01 35.67 -0.25
CA LEU A 108 -14.27 35.91 1.17
C LEU A 108 -13.07 36.51 1.90
N VAL A 109 -11.86 36.08 1.55
CA VAL A 109 -10.60 36.65 2.05
C VAL A 109 -10.42 38.09 1.57
N SER A 110 -10.84 38.39 0.34
CA SER A 110 -10.85 39.74 -0.23
C SER A 110 -11.93 40.62 0.40
N ALA A 111 -13.12 40.08 0.67
CA ALA A 111 -14.22 40.80 1.31
C ALA A 111 -13.97 41.08 2.80
N TYR A 112 -13.23 40.21 3.51
CA TYR A 112 -12.96 40.32 4.95
C TYR A 112 -11.47 40.13 5.28
N PRO A 113 -10.58 41.05 4.89
CA PRO A 113 -9.14 40.94 5.14
C PRO A 113 -8.77 40.92 6.63
N ASP A 114 -9.56 41.59 7.48
CA ASP A 114 -9.39 41.62 8.94
C ASP A 114 -9.85 40.33 9.64
N ALA A 115 -10.47 39.40 8.89
CA ALA A 115 -10.94 38.11 9.40
C ALA A 115 -9.87 37.00 9.36
N LEU A 116 -8.67 37.30 8.86
CA LEU A 116 -7.56 36.37 8.75
C LEU A 116 -7.08 35.91 10.13
N ILE A 117 -7.05 34.60 10.31
CA ILE A 117 -6.49 33.95 11.50
C ILE A 117 -5.07 33.52 11.14
N LYS A 118 -4.08 34.23 11.69
CA LYS A 118 -2.67 33.91 11.41
C LYS A 118 -2.35 32.48 11.90
N PRO A 119 -1.80 31.60 11.04
CA PRO A 119 -1.34 30.29 11.49
C PRO A 119 -0.27 30.48 12.57
N LYS A 120 -0.35 29.71 13.67
CA LYS A 120 0.76 29.64 14.63
C LYS A 120 1.98 29.15 13.87
N ALA A 121 2.97 30.03 13.72
CA ALA A 121 4.23 29.70 13.08
C ALA A 121 4.81 28.45 13.75
N ARG A 122 5.18 27.45 12.94
CA ARG A 122 6.04 26.36 13.36
C ARG A 122 7.34 27.01 13.88
N PRO A 123 7.76 26.79 15.13
CA PRO A 123 8.94 27.48 15.63
C PRO A 123 10.14 27.03 14.79
N ALA A 124 10.73 27.99 14.06
CA ALA A 124 12.03 27.84 13.44
C ALA A 124 13.07 27.59 14.53
N ALA A 125 14.06 26.74 14.24
CA ALA A 125 15.20 26.52 15.12
C ALA A 125 15.79 27.87 15.55
N GLN A 126 15.68 28.18 16.84
CA GLN A 126 16.41 29.27 17.48
C GLN A 126 17.33 28.65 18.54
N GLU A 127 18.62 28.97 18.43
CA GLU A 127 19.58 28.81 19.51
C GLU A 127 19.09 29.52 20.78
N PRO A 128 19.48 29.01 21.97
CA PRO A 128 18.83 29.38 23.21
C PRO A 128 19.26 30.80 23.62
N ARG A 129 18.28 31.66 23.91
CA ARG A 129 18.50 32.79 24.82
C ARG A 129 17.43 32.81 25.90
N VAL A 130 17.98 32.77 27.11
CA VAL A 130 17.39 32.74 28.44
C VAL A 130 16.52 33.96 28.73
N GLY A 131 15.44 33.76 29.49
CA GLY A 131 15.01 34.74 30.47
C GLY A 131 13.51 34.85 30.73
N LEU A 132 12.92 33.88 31.44
CA LEU A 132 11.74 34.14 32.27
C LEU A 132 11.90 33.38 33.59
N SER A 133 11.96 34.13 34.69
CA SER A 133 11.92 33.60 36.05
C SER A 133 10.47 33.26 36.41
N TRP A 134 10.22 32.02 36.84
CA TRP A 134 8.90 31.56 37.28
C TRP A 134 8.88 31.35 38.80
N GLY A 135 7.75 31.68 39.43
CA GLY A 135 7.57 31.76 40.89
C GLY A 135 7.40 30.42 41.59
N LYS A 136 7.54 30.42 42.92
CA LYS A 136 7.55 29.22 43.79
C LYS A 136 6.22 28.45 43.90
N ASP A 137 5.09 29.01 43.46
CA ASP A 137 3.75 28.44 43.70
C ASP A 137 3.42 27.20 42.84
N GLU A 138 3.95 27.10 41.62
CA GLU A 138 3.57 26.07 40.64
C GLU A 138 4.05 24.65 41.03
N THR A 139 5.17 24.56 41.77
CA THR A 139 5.69 23.28 42.28
C THR A 139 4.70 22.59 43.22
N SER A 140 3.94 23.36 44.00
CA SER A 140 2.94 22.82 44.93
C SER A 140 1.72 22.24 44.21
N GLU A 141 1.36 22.83 43.07
CA GLU A 141 0.24 22.37 42.24
C GLU A 141 0.58 21.05 41.52
N ILE A 142 1.81 20.93 41.02
CA ILE A 142 2.32 19.69 40.41
C ILE A 142 2.36 18.56 41.45
N GLU A 143 2.80 18.83 42.68
CA GLU A 143 2.82 17.82 43.77
C GLU A 143 1.41 17.38 44.18
N SER A 144 0.46 18.31 44.23
CA SER A 144 -0.94 18.02 44.50
C SER A 144 -1.52 17.08 43.42
N LYS A 145 -1.30 17.40 42.14
CA LYS A 145 -1.76 16.59 41.00
C LYS A 145 -1.10 15.21 40.92
N LEU A 146 0.22 15.12 41.14
CA LEU A 146 0.93 13.84 41.23
C LEU A 146 0.36 12.95 42.34
N SER A 147 0.10 13.53 43.50
CA SER A 147 -0.49 12.81 44.64
C SER A 147 -1.92 12.36 44.35
N GLN A 148 -2.70 13.18 43.63
CA GLN A 148 -4.03 12.81 43.16
C GLN A 148 -3.99 11.66 42.15
N TYR A 149 -3.15 11.73 41.12
CA TYR A 149 -3.08 10.67 40.10
C TYR A 149 -2.55 9.34 40.63
N ARG A 150 -1.66 9.36 41.64
CA ARG A 150 -1.29 8.13 42.37
C ARG A 150 -2.48 7.54 43.12
N LYS A 151 -3.31 8.38 43.76
CA LYS A 151 -4.54 7.92 44.44
C LYS A 151 -5.57 7.36 43.46
N ASP A 152 -5.65 7.94 42.28
CA ASP A 152 -6.52 7.47 41.19
C ASP A 152 -5.98 6.20 40.51
N GLY A 153 -4.80 5.71 40.91
CA GLY A 153 -4.24 4.42 40.47
C GLY A 153 -3.41 4.48 39.20
N TYR A 154 -3.05 5.67 38.71
CA TYR A 154 -2.20 5.83 37.53
C TYR A 154 -0.70 5.69 37.87
N ASP A 155 0.06 5.20 36.91
CA ASP A 155 1.52 5.22 36.91
C ASP A 155 2.01 6.63 36.57
N VAL A 156 2.62 7.29 37.56
CA VAL A 156 3.14 8.66 37.43
C VAL A 156 4.65 8.72 37.24
N SER A 157 5.32 7.58 36.99
CA SER A 157 6.79 7.51 36.89
C SER A 157 7.37 8.46 35.84
N SER A 158 6.66 8.65 34.72
CA SER A 158 7.04 9.59 33.65
C SER A 158 6.93 11.05 34.09
N LEU A 159 5.95 11.39 34.93
CA LEU A 159 5.78 12.73 35.50
C LEU A 159 6.82 13.01 36.59
N GLU A 160 7.18 12.01 37.39
CA GLU A 160 8.24 12.11 38.39
C GLU A 160 9.61 12.34 37.74
N ALA A 161 9.92 11.62 36.66
CA ALA A 161 11.13 11.82 35.88
C ALA A 161 11.17 13.20 35.20
N ALA A 162 10.03 13.71 34.72
CA ALA A 162 9.93 15.06 34.17
C ALA A 162 10.10 16.15 35.25
N ARG A 163 9.59 15.91 36.46
CA ARG A 163 9.77 16.78 37.63
C ARG A 163 11.23 16.95 38.01
N GLU A 164 12.02 15.88 37.98
CA GLU A 164 13.45 15.94 38.30
C GLU A 164 14.25 16.86 37.35
N LYS A 165 13.75 17.08 36.14
CA LYS A 165 14.40 17.92 35.13
C LYS A 165 14.00 19.40 35.17
N GLY A 166 12.91 19.73 35.87
CA GLY A 166 12.49 21.11 36.11
C GLY A 166 10.98 21.33 35.95
N ALA A 167 10.49 22.46 36.46
CA ALA A 167 9.05 22.76 36.51
C ALA A 167 8.41 22.84 35.11
N GLU A 168 9.13 23.35 34.11
CA GLU A 168 8.66 23.48 32.73
C GLU A 168 8.44 22.11 32.07
N GLU A 169 9.40 21.19 32.22
CA GLU A 169 9.30 19.83 31.67
C GLU A 169 8.24 19.01 32.40
N ALA A 170 8.12 19.20 33.72
CA ALA A 170 7.06 18.62 34.55
C ALA A 170 5.66 19.06 34.10
N MET A 171 5.48 20.35 33.83
CA MET A 171 4.19 20.91 33.42
C MET A 171 3.80 20.42 32.01
N ALA A 172 4.75 20.38 31.07
CA ALA A 172 4.53 19.84 29.73
C ALA A 172 4.17 18.35 29.76
N ALA A 173 4.85 17.56 30.60
CA ALA A 173 4.53 16.16 30.82
C ALA A 173 3.14 15.98 31.44
N LEU A 174 2.77 16.82 32.41
CA LEU A 174 1.46 16.80 33.07
C LEU A 174 0.31 17.07 32.11
N VAL A 175 0.45 18.08 31.23
CA VAL A 175 -0.55 18.37 30.19
C VAL A 175 -0.73 17.19 29.24
N THR A 176 0.38 16.56 28.85
CA THR A 176 0.35 15.39 27.96
C THR A 176 -0.33 14.20 28.63
N PHE A 177 0.00 13.95 29.90
CA PHE A 177 -0.59 12.90 30.72
C PHE A 177 -2.11 13.09 30.91
N GLU A 178 -2.54 14.31 31.28
CA GLU A 178 -3.95 14.66 31.45
C GLU A 178 -4.76 14.49 30.17
N SER A 179 -4.15 14.80 29.02
CA SER A 179 -4.80 14.62 27.72
C SER A 179 -5.08 13.15 27.36
N GLY A 180 -4.36 12.19 27.96
CA GLY A 180 -4.53 10.76 27.75
C GLY A 180 -5.63 10.11 28.62
N ILE A 181 -6.00 10.73 29.74
CA ILE A 181 -6.98 10.18 30.70
C ILE A 181 -8.37 9.93 30.08
N PRO A 182 -8.95 10.82 29.25
CA PRO A 182 -10.26 10.57 28.64
C PRO A 182 -10.30 9.32 27.77
N LEU A 183 -9.20 9.03 27.06
CA LEU A 183 -9.07 7.86 26.20
C LEU A 183 -9.06 6.57 27.03
N LEU A 184 -8.27 6.55 28.11
CA LEU A 184 -8.24 5.42 29.04
C LEU A 184 -9.60 5.14 29.68
N LYS A 185 -10.30 6.19 30.15
CA LYS A 185 -11.65 6.03 30.72
C LYS A 185 -12.65 5.46 29.72
N ALA A 186 -12.54 5.85 28.44
CA ALA A 186 -13.37 5.28 27.38
C ALA A 186 -13.07 3.78 27.16
N VAL A 187 -11.79 3.40 27.17
CA VAL A 187 -11.37 1.99 27.06
C VAL A 187 -11.83 1.18 28.28
N GLU A 188 -11.69 1.71 29.49
CA GLU A 188 -12.11 1.06 30.73
C GLU A 188 -13.63 0.85 30.79
N THR A 189 -14.42 1.85 30.42
CA THR A 189 -15.89 1.75 30.32
C THR A 189 -16.29 0.64 29.35
N GLN A 190 -15.61 0.57 28.22
CA GLN A 190 -15.85 -0.46 27.22
C GLN A 190 -15.40 -1.85 27.70
N LEU A 191 -14.32 -1.94 28.46
CA LEU A 191 -13.85 -3.19 29.05
C LEU A 191 -14.84 -3.74 30.09
N ILE A 192 -15.46 -2.89 30.90
CA ILE A 192 -16.51 -3.27 31.86
C ILE A 192 -17.73 -3.88 31.14
N SER A 193 -18.03 -3.41 29.94
CA SER A 193 -19.16 -3.92 29.14
C SER A 193 -18.89 -5.26 28.41
N LEU A 194 -17.66 -5.78 28.46
CA LEU A 194 -17.28 -7.02 27.78
C LEU A 194 -17.47 -8.25 28.68
N ASP A 195 -18.10 -9.31 28.15
CA ASP A 195 -18.17 -10.62 28.81
C ASP A 195 -16.82 -11.35 28.69
N GLY A 196 -15.97 -11.19 29.70
CA GLY A 196 -14.56 -11.59 29.70
C GLY A 196 -14.26 -13.06 30.02
N LYS A 197 -15.26 -13.96 30.07
CA LYS A 197 -15.04 -15.35 30.51
C LYS A 197 -14.00 -16.10 29.66
N GLY A 198 -12.89 -16.47 30.30
CA GLY A 198 -11.78 -17.19 29.67
C GLY A 198 -10.79 -16.30 28.90
N MET A 199 -10.80 -14.98 29.18
CA MET A 199 -9.80 -14.02 28.70
C MET A 199 -9.14 -13.29 29.88
N ASP A 200 -9.04 -13.95 31.02
CA ASP A 200 -8.61 -13.35 32.28
C ASP A 200 -7.19 -12.74 32.18
N ASP A 201 -6.28 -13.41 31.46
CA ASP A 201 -4.89 -12.94 31.25
C ASP A 201 -4.84 -11.70 30.34
N ASP A 202 -5.57 -11.71 29.22
CA ASP A 202 -5.62 -10.59 28.28
C ASP A 202 -6.28 -9.34 28.92
N ILE A 203 -7.29 -9.55 29.78
CA ILE A 203 -7.95 -8.48 30.54
C ILE A 203 -7.04 -7.94 31.63
N ALA A 204 -6.28 -8.81 32.30
CA ALA A 204 -5.29 -8.39 33.29
C ALA A 204 -4.18 -7.54 32.65
N GLU A 205 -3.71 -7.92 31.46
CA GLU A 205 -2.73 -7.16 30.69
C GLU A 205 -3.29 -5.79 30.27
N LEU A 206 -4.51 -5.74 29.73
CA LEU A 206 -5.15 -4.47 29.38
C LEU A 206 -5.32 -3.57 30.62
N ARG A 207 -5.70 -4.12 31.77
CA ARG A 207 -5.77 -3.36 33.04
C ARG A 207 -4.42 -2.84 33.50
N ALA A 208 -3.32 -3.52 33.19
CA ALA A 208 -1.98 -3.01 33.47
C ALA A 208 -1.64 -1.81 32.56
N ILE A 209 -2.02 -1.86 31.28
CA ILE A 209 -1.86 -0.74 30.33
C ILE A 209 -2.72 0.46 30.76
N LEU A 210 -3.93 0.21 31.28
CA LEU A 210 -4.85 1.26 31.72
C LEU A 210 -4.31 2.11 32.90
N LYS A 211 -3.20 1.71 33.52
CA LYS A 211 -2.53 2.52 34.55
C LYS A 211 -1.72 3.67 33.97
N ASP A 212 -1.36 3.66 32.67
CA ASP A 212 -0.53 4.71 32.06
C ASP A 212 -1.30 5.50 30.98
N PRO A 213 -1.71 6.75 31.25
CA PRO A 213 -2.38 7.65 30.30
C PRO A 213 -1.64 7.89 28.98
N LEU A 214 -0.32 7.72 28.95
CA LEU A 214 0.46 7.87 27.73
C LEU A 214 0.30 6.67 26.78
N ARG A 215 -0.22 5.54 27.27
CA ARG A 215 -0.42 4.29 26.51
C ARG A 215 -1.85 4.10 26.02
N GLY A 216 -2.68 5.15 25.98
CA GLY A 216 -4.09 5.04 25.58
C GLY A 216 -4.31 4.42 24.18
N LYS A 217 -3.46 4.69 23.19
CA LYS A 217 -3.55 4.05 21.85
C LYS A 217 -3.20 2.56 21.85
N GLU A 218 -2.40 2.12 22.81
CA GLU A 218 -2.09 0.71 23.00
C GLU A 218 -3.28 0.00 23.65
N ALA A 219 -3.88 0.64 24.65
CA ALA A 219 -5.10 0.16 25.31
C ALA A 219 -6.27 0.00 24.31
N GLU A 220 -6.48 0.96 23.40
CA GLU A 220 -7.50 0.85 22.34
C GLU A 220 -7.26 -0.35 21.40
N ARG A 221 -6.01 -0.59 21.01
CA ARG A 221 -5.66 -1.72 20.13
C ARG A 221 -5.89 -3.07 20.81
N LYS A 222 -5.49 -3.21 22.08
CA LYS A 222 -5.72 -4.43 22.85
C LYS A 222 -7.21 -4.66 23.12
N LEU A 223 -8.00 -3.60 23.36
CA LEU A 223 -9.46 -3.70 23.47
C LEU A 223 -10.12 -4.14 22.14
N ALA A 224 -9.66 -3.63 21.00
CA ALA A 224 -10.14 -4.05 19.68
C ALA A 224 -9.85 -5.54 19.43
N TYR A 225 -8.63 -5.99 19.76
CA TYR A 225 -8.26 -7.40 19.70
C TYR A 225 -9.17 -8.30 20.57
N LEU A 226 -9.42 -7.90 21.81
CA LEU A 226 -10.32 -8.63 22.72
C LEU A 226 -11.74 -8.77 22.15
N ARG A 227 -12.27 -7.72 21.52
CA ARG A 227 -13.60 -7.75 20.87
C ARG A 227 -13.67 -8.70 19.70
N GLU A 228 -12.62 -8.71 18.88
CA GLU A 228 -12.52 -9.59 17.71
C GLU A 228 -12.51 -11.06 18.15
N LYS A 229 -11.67 -11.40 19.14
CA LYS A 229 -11.57 -12.74 19.73
C LYS A 229 -12.90 -13.21 20.34
N LEU A 230 -13.67 -12.31 20.96
CA LEU A 230 -15.02 -12.62 21.45
C LEU A 230 -16.03 -12.82 20.31
N SER A 231 -15.94 -12.02 19.24
CA SER A 231 -16.79 -12.15 18.05
C SER A 231 -16.56 -13.48 17.33
N GLU A 232 -15.32 -13.90 17.18
CA GLU A 232 -14.97 -15.20 16.58
C GLU A 232 -15.51 -16.37 17.41
N ARG A 233 -15.42 -16.28 18.73
CA ARG A 233 -15.97 -17.31 19.63
C ARG A 233 -17.49 -17.38 19.56
N ALA A 234 -18.17 -16.24 19.42
CA ALA A 234 -19.62 -16.19 19.19
C ALA A 234 -20.02 -16.79 17.83
N LYS A 235 -19.24 -16.53 16.77
CA LYS A 235 -19.44 -17.13 15.44
C LYS A 235 -19.20 -18.65 15.45
N GLY A 236 -18.16 -19.11 16.14
CA GLY A 236 -17.89 -20.53 16.35
C GLY A 236 -18.99 -21.25 17.14
N ALA A 237 -19.56 -20.59 18.16
CA ALA A 237 -20.70 -21.13 18.91
C ALA A 237 -21.99 -21.16 18.08
N ALA A 238 -22.21 -20.19 17.18
CA ALA A 238 -23.36 -20.16 16.27
C ALA A 238 -23.32 -21.27 15.21
N LEU A 239 -22.13 -21.60 14.69
CA LEU A 239 -21.93 -22.73 13.76
C LEU A 239 -22.22 -24.09 14.40
N ILE A 240 -22.01 -24.24 15.72
CA ILE A 240 -22.32 -25.48 16.47
C ILE A 240 -23.84 -25.68 16.65
N VAL A 241 -24.68 -24.65 16.45
CA VAL A 241 -26.14 -24.76 16.60
C VAL A 241 -26.80 -25.31 15.33
N GLU A 242 -26.23 -25.11 14.15
CA GLU A 242 -26.78 -25.64 12.88
C GLU A 242 -26.48 -27.14 12.67
N GLU A 243 -25.46 -27.70 13.31
CA GLU A 243 -25.13 -29.14 13.20
C GLU A 243 -25.86 -30.05 14.22
N LYS A 244 -26.62 -29.49 15.18
CA LYS A 244 -27.35 -30.29 16.20
C LYS A 244 -28.69 -30.86 15.72
N GLY A 245 -28.73 -31.28 14.46
CA GLY A 245 -29.81 -32.01 13.81
C GLY A 245 -29.53 -33.51 13.61
N ALA A 246 -28.70 -34.16 14.44
CA ALA A 246 -28.60 -35.62 14.45
C ALA A 246 -28.20 -36.15 15.83
N LYS A 247 -28.97 -37.12 16.34
CA LYS A 247 -28.83 -37.73 17.68
C LYS A 247 -27.62 -38.69 17.76
N ALA A 248 -26.73 -38.44 18.72
CA ALA A 248 -26.21 -39.31 19.80
C ALA A 248 -25.83 -40.80 19.52
N PRO A 249 -24.75 -41.35 20.13
CA PRO A 249 -24.65 -41.45 21.59
C PRO A 249 -23.28 -41.15 22.24
N ALA A 250 -23.33 -41.14 23.57
CA ALA A 250 -22.35 -40.65 24.52
C ALA A 250 -21.35 -41.71 25.02
N HIS A 251 -20.30 -41.17 25.66
CA HIS A 251 -19.30 -41.76 26.57
C HIS A 251 -18.06 -42.42 25.98
N GLY A 252 -16.90 -41.97 26.49
CA GLY A 252 -15.62 -42.64 26.38
C GLY A 252 -14.52 -41.83 27.06
N GLU A 253 -14.22 -42.17 28.32
CA GLU A 253 -13.01 -41.75 29.03
C GLU A 253 -11.75 -42.03 28.18
N VAL A 254 -10.74 -41.18 28.30
CA VAL A 254 -9.44 -41.36 27.65
C VAL A 254 -8.78 -42.64 28.18
N VAL A 255 -8.80 -43.70 27.36
CA VAL A 255 -8.05 -44.94 27.63
C VAL A 255 -6.61 -44.72 27.14
N PRO A 256 -5.58 -44.92 27.97
CA PRO A 256 -4.19 -44.74 27.55
C PRO A 256 -3.79 -45.79 26.50
N ASP A 257 -3.09 -45.35 25.45
CA ASP A 257 -2.66 -46.17 24.31
C ASP A 257 -2.01 -47.50 24.73
N LEU A 258 -2.77 -48.57 24.52
CA LEU A 258 -2.32 -49.96 24.70
C LEU A 258 -1.84 -50.49 23.35
N VAL A 259 -0.54 -50.83 23.26
CA VAL A 259 0.09 -51.42 22.07
C VAL A 259 0.20 -52.93 22.26
N LYS A 260 -0.04 -53.71 21.20
CA LYS A 260 0.09 -55.17 21.24
C LYS A 260 1.56 -55.57 21.04
N CYS A 261 2.14 -56.30 21.99
CA CYS A 261 3.49 -56.82 21.87
C CYS A 261 3.58 -57.85 20.72
N GLU A 262 4.46 -57.62 19.75
CA GLU A 262 4.60 -58.46 18.56
C GLU A 262 5.09 -59.89 18.86
N VAL A 263 5.84 -60.07 19.95
CA VAL A 263 6.41 -61.37 20.33
C VAL A 263 5.39 -62.29 21.04
N CYS A 264 4.57 -61.76 21.95
CA CYS A 264 3.67 -62.57 22.79
C CYS A 264 2.20 -62.17 22.71
N GLY A 265 1.86 -61.16 21.91
CA GLY A 265 0.48 -60.74 21.65
C GLY A 265 -0.25 -60.03 22.78
N LYS A 266 0.40 -59.72 23.92
CA LYS A 266 -0.23 -59.02 25.05
C LYS A 266 -0.29 -57.50 24.83
N MET A 267 -1.38 -56.88 25.29
CA MET A 267 -1.55 -55.43 25.30
C MET A 267 -0.74 -54.82 26.44
N ILE A 268 0.10 -53.83 26.12
CA ILE A 268 0.99 -53.12 27.05
C ILE A 268 0.82 -51.61 26.90
N LYS A 269 0.95 -50.85 28.00
CA LYS A 269 0.93 -49.38 27.93
C LYS A 269 2.20 -48.88 27.23
N GLY A 270 2.06 -47.97 26.26
CA GLY A 270 3.16 -47.44 25.47
C GLY A 270 4.35 -46.97 26.34
N GLY A 271 5.56 -47.45 26.03
CA GLY A 271 6.82 -47.02 26.68
C GLY A 271 7.35 -47.92 27.81
N ALA A 272 6.62 -48.94 28.28
CA ALA A 272 7.12 -49.89 29.29
C ALA A 272 7.58 -51.23 28.68
N PRO A 273 8.61 -51.91 29.23
CA PRO A 273 8.98 -53.26 28.82
C PRO A 273 7.83 -54.24 29.04
N CYS A 274 7.62 -55.18 28.11
CA CYS A 274 6.58 -56.18 28.28
C CYS A 274 6.86 -57.02 29.54
N PRO A 275 5.95 -57.06 30.53
CA PRO A 275 6.18 -57.78 31.79
C PRO A 275 6.20 -59.30 31.64
N THR A 276 5.89 -59.84 30.45
CA THR A 276 5.87 -61.29 30.19
C THR A 276 7.10 -61.79 29.43
N CYS A 277 7.62 -61.02 28.46
CA CYS A 277 8.77 -61.45 27.66
C CYS A 277 9.96 -60.49 27.71
N GLY A 278 9.87 -59.39 28.47
CA GLY A 278 10.92 -58.37 28.57
C GLY A 278 11.12 -57.54 27.30
N ASN A 279 10.35 -57.81 26.23
CA ASN A 279 10.52 -57.10 24.96
C ASN A 279 10.10 -55.64 25.10
N VAL A 280 10.99 -54.73 24.72
CA VAL A 280 10.71 -53.29 24.64
C VAL A 280 10.33 -53.01 23.18
N PRO A 281 9.15 -52.44 22.89
CA PRO A 281 8.81 -52.07 21.52
C PRO A 281 9.88 -51.12 20.97
N SER A 282 10.54 -51.53 19.89
CA SER A 282 11.65 -50.79 19.29
C SER A 282 11.15 -49.57 18.51
N SER A 283 10.73 -48.51 19.20
CA SER A 283 10.57 -47.19 18.59
C SER A 283 10.59 -46.06 19.63
N ILE A 284 11.69 -45.95 20.38
CA ILE A 284 12.17 -44.63 20.84
C ILE A 284 13.69 -44.64 20.66
N LYS A 285 14.15 -44.48 19.41
CA LYS A 285 15.35 -43.67 19.23
C LYS A 285 14.96 -42.31 19.80
N SER A 286 15.75 -41.82 20.76
CA SER A 286 15.75 -40.41 21.16
C SER A 286 15.44 -39.56 19.93
N ALA A 287 14.43 -38.70 20.00
CA ALA A 287 14.15 -37.75 18.93
C ALA A 287 15.43 -36.95 18.68
N GLU A 288 16.24 -37.40 17.72
CA GLU A 288 17.04 -36.50 16.92
C GLU A 288 16.04 -35.45 16.42
N PRO A 289 16.38 -34.15 16.49
CA PRO A 289 15.51 -33.11 16.00
C PRO A 289 15.07 -33.51 14.60
N ALA A 290 13.76 -33.47 14.35
CA ALA A 290 13.20 -33.73 13.02
C ALA A 290 14.12 -33.03 11.99
N PRO A 291 14.56 -33.73 10.92
CA PRO A 291 15.47 -33.14 9.96
C PRO A 291 14.89 -31.78 9.56
N LYS A 292 15.64 -30.71 9.85
CA LYS A 292 15.20 -29.36 9.52
C LYS A 292 14.83 -29.38 8.02
N PRO A 293 13.65 -28.87 7.63
CA PRO A 293 13.32 -28.80 6.21
C PRO A 293 14.48 -28.12 5.49
N GLU A 294 14.93 -28.72 4.37
CA GLU A 294 16.00 -28.13 3.57
C GLU A 294 15.61 -26.68 3.27
N THR A 295 16.51 -25.74 3.55
CA THR A 295 16.15 -24.31 3.58
C THR A 295 15.70 -23.78 2.21
N GLY A 296 15.95 -24.51 1.12
CA GLY A 296 15.70 -24.09 -0.26
C GLY A 296 16.60 -22.96 -0.78
N LEU A 297 17.38 -22.33 0.11
CA LEU A 297 18.23 -21.20 -0.19
C LEU A 297 19.39 -21.55 -1.14
N LYS A 298 19.65 -20.67 -2.10
CA LYS A 298 20.80 -20.70 -3.00
C LYS A 298 22.00 -20.03 -2.32
N PRO A 299 23.10 -20.75 -1.98
CA PRO A 299 24.20 -20.20 -1.17
C PRO A 299 24.91 -18.99 -1.79
N ASP A 300 25.00 -18.94 -3.12
CA ASP A 300 25.67 -17.88 -3.85
C ASP A 300 24.90 -16.55 -3.84
N PHE A 301 23.61 -16.56 -3.52
CA PHE A 301 22.78 -15.37 -3.56
C PHE A 301 22.89 -14.64 -2.22
N THR A 302 23.88 -13.76 -2.11
CA THR A 302 24.19 -12.98 -0.90
C THR A 302 24.11 -11.48 -1.18
N PHE A 303 23.98 -10.68 -0.11
CA PHE A 303 23.98 -9.21 -0.23
C PHE A 303 25.30 -8.68 -0.83
N ASP A 304 26.43 -9.30 -0.47
CA ASP A 304 27.76 -8.88 -0.94
C ASP A 304 27.92 -9.03 -2.46
N ARG A 305 27.18 -9.97 -3.07
CA ARG A 305 27.16 -10.20 -4.52
C ARG A 305 26.04 -9.45 -5.24
N PHE A 306 25.24 -8.66 -4.52
CA PHE A 306 24.14 -7.88 -5.10
C PHE A 306 24.59 -6.43 -5.34
N ILE A 307 24.76 -6.05 -6.61
CA ILE A 307 25.14 -4.68 -6.97
C ILE A 307 23.99 -3.72 -6.69
N VAL A 308 24.27 -2.72 -5.84
CA VAL A 308 23.31 -1.68 -5.45
C VAL A 308 23.44 -0.46 -6.36
N GLY A 309 22.34 -0.08 -7.00
CA GLY A 309 22.16 1.15 -7.76
C GLY A 309 20.90 1.88 -7.33
N ASP A 310 20.63 3.07 -7.88
CA ASP A 310 19.47 3.86 -7.46
C ASP A 310 18.13 3.15 -7.70
N SER A 311 18.06 2.29 -8.72
CA SER A 311 16.85 1.55 -9.09
C SER A 311 16.46 0.43 -8.11
N ASN A 312 17.40 -0.03 -7.26
CA ASN A 312 17.21 -1.16 -6.35
C ASN A 312 17.63 -0.85 -4.90
N ARG A 313 18.12 0.38 -4.64
CA ARG A 313 18.63 0.83 -3.34
C ARG A 313 17.62 0.67 -2.22
N LEU A 314 16.36 1.06 -2.47
CA LEU A 314 15.31 1.03 -1.46
C LEU A 314 14.95 -0.42 -1.10
N ALA A 315 14.83 -1.30 -2.10
CA ALA A 315 14.59 -2.73 -1.91
C ALA A 315 15.74 -3.40 -1.14
N HIS A 316 16.98 -3.08 -1.50
CA HIS A 316 18.17 -3.56 -0.79
C HIS A 316 18.20 -3.11 0.68
N GLN A 317 17.95 -1.83 0.95
CA GLN A 317 17.90 -1.31 2.32
C GLN A 317 16.79 -1.95 3.15
N SER A 318 15.62 -2.18 2.55
CA SER A 318 14.49 -2.84 3.21
C SER A 318 14.80 -4.31 3.52
N ALA A 319 15.42 -5.02 2.58
CA ALA A 319 15.91 -6.38 2.76
C ALA A 319 16.95 -6.48 3.90
N MET A 320 17.91 -5.54 3.97
CA MET A 320 18.86 -5.46 5.07
C MET A 320 18.19 -5.13 6.41
N ALA A 321 17.15 -4.28 6.40
CA ALA A 321 16.42 -3.92 7.61
C ALA A 321 15.76 -5.15 8.25
N VAL A 322 15.18 -6.05 7.45
CA VAL A 322 14.60 -7.32 7.92
C VAL A 322 15.62 -8.20 8.64
N VAL A 323 16.88 -8.25 8.18
CA VAL A 323 17.94 -9.04 8.82
C VAL A 323 18.53 -8.37 10.06
N THR A 324 18.68 -7.04 10.01
CA THR A 324 19.37 -6.28 11.07
C THR A 324 18.47 -6.02 12.28
N ARG A 325 17.18 -5.74 12.07
CA ARG A 325 16.18 -5.46 13.11
C ARG A 325 14.95 -6.33 12.83
N TYR A 326 14.56 -7.22 13.75
CA TYR A 326 13.22 -7.81 13.71
C TYR A 326 12.22 -6.66 13.86
N HIS A 327 11.71 -6.15 12.74
CA HIS A 327 10.87 -4.96 12.71
C HIS A 327 9.46 -5.36 12.25
N PRO A 328 8.45 -5.40 13.16
CA PRO A 328 7.09 -5.81 12.83
C PRO A 328 6.48 -5.00 11.67
N LYS A 329 6.85 -3.72 11.52
CA LYS A 329 6.39 -2.86 10.41
C LYS A 329 6.74 -3.36 8.99
N TYR A 330 7.73 -4.24 8.82
CA TYR A 330 8.10 -4.80 7.51
C TYR A 330 7.70 -6.28 7.37
N ASN A 331 6.64 -6.69 8.08
CA ASN A 331 6.10 -8.03 8.01
C ASN A 331 4.63 -8.00 7.54
N PRO A 332 4.31 -8.54 6.35
CA PRO A 332 5.25 -9.13 5.39
C PRO A 332 6.11 -8.08 4.68
N LEU A 333 7.25 -8.52 4.15
CA LEU A 333 7.99 -7.78 3.12
C LEU A 333 7.55 -8.32 1.76
N PHE A 334 7.01 -7.47 0.89
CA PHE A 334 6.56 -7.82 -0.45
C PHE A 334 7.41 -7.10 -1.50
N ILE A 335 8.20 -7.86 -2.27
CA ILE A 335 9.10 -7.33 -3.30
C ILE A 335 8.55 -7.64 -4.69
N TYR A 336 8.36 -6.63 -5.53
CA TYR A 336 7.89 -6.86 -6.90
C TYR A 336 8.75 -6.18 -7.95
N SER A 337 8.81 -6.74 -9.15
CA SER A 337 9.48 -6.15 -10.31
C SER A 337 9.31 -7.03 -11.54
N GLY A 338 9.61 -6.50 -12.72
CA GLY A 338 9.70 -7.29 -13.94
C GLY A 338 10.68 -8.48 -13.86
N SER A 339 10.63 -9.34 -14.87
CA SER A 339 11.48 -10.53 -14.93
C SER A 339 12.97 -10.19 -15.01
N GLY A 340 13.79 -10.89 -14.23
CA GLY A 340 15.25 -10.76 -14.29
C GLY A 340 15.80 -9.44 -13.74
N LEU A 341 15.21 -8.89 -12.68
CA LEU A 341 15.70 -7.68 -11.99
C LEU A 341 16.30 -7.95 -10.60
N GLY A 342 16.47 -9.23 -10.21
CA GLY A 342 17.16 -9.61 -8.99
C GLY A 342 16.27 -9.96 -7.78
N LYS A 343 14.95 -10.12 -7.95
CA LYS A 343 14.03 -10.56 -6.88
C LYS A 343 14.51 -11.80 -6.14
N THR A 344 14.73 -12.88 -6.88
CA THR A 344 15.20 -14.16 -6.33
C THR A 344 16.55 -14.03 -5.64
N HIS A 345 17.48 -13.24 -6.20
CA HIS A 345 18.78 -12.97 -5.56
C HIS A 345 18.55 -12.30 -4.21
N LEU A 346 17.75 -11.24 -4.16
CA LEU A 346 17.51 -10.47 -2.95
C LEU A 346 16.80 -11.29 -1.86
N LEU A 347 15.79 -12.09 -2.23
CA LEU A 347 15.10 -13.02 -1.33
C LEU A 347 16.07 -14.02 -0.68
N ASN A 348 16.90 -14.67 -1.50
CA ASN A 348 17.89 -15.61 -1.00
C ASN A 348 18.96 -14.92 -0.17
N ALA A 349 19.35 -13.68 -0.51
CA ALA A 349 20.29 -12.89 0.27
C ALA A 349 19.78 -12.59 1.68
N ILE A 350 18.49 -12.30 1.83
CA ILE A 350 17.84 -12.14 3.13
C ILE A 350 17.94 -13.42 3.94
N GLY A 351 17.49 -14.55 3.37
CA GLY A 351 17.52 -15.85 4.05
C GLY A 351 18.94 -16.28 4.44
N ASN A 352 19.89 -16.21 3.51
CA ASN A 352 21.29 -16.56 3.76
C ASN A 352 21.90 -15.67 4.84
N SER A 353 21.63 -14.36 4.82
CA SER A 353 22.18 -13.45 5.83
C SER A 353 21.53 -13.64 7.20
N TYR A 354 20.25 -13.99 7.24
CA TYR A 354 19.55 -14.31 8.48
C TYR A 354 20.08 -15.61 9.10
N LEU A 355 20.29 -16.65 8.29
CA LEU A 355 20.87 -17.92 8.75
C LEU A 355 22.32 -17.76 9.23
N ARG A 356 23.12 -16.92 8.54
CA ARG A 356 24.48 -16.60 8.99
C ARG A 356 24.50 -15.90 10.35
N LYS A 357 23.52 -15.03 10.62
CA LYS A 357 23.41 -14.29 11.88
C LYS A 357 22.92 -15.18 13.03
N ASP A 358 22.01 -16.10 12.76
CA ASP A 358 21.48 -17.05 13.74
C ASP A 358 21.30 -18.45 13.11
N PRO A 359 22.34 -19.30 13.15
CA PRO A 359 22.31 -20.65 12.57
C PRO A 359 21.29 -21.59 13.24
N GLY A 360 20.80 -21.22 14.43
CA GLY A 360 19.78 -21.98 15.16
C GLY A 360 18.40 -21.90 14.50
N LYS A 361 18.12 -20.80 13.79
CA LYS A 361 16.82 -20.51 13.19
C LYS A 361 16.44 -21.45 12.05
N SER A 362 15.15 -21.57 11.81
CA SER A 362 14.55 -22.31 10.70
C SER A 362 14.06 -21.34 9.64
N ILE A 363 14.49 -21.53 8.40
CA ILE A 363 14.10 -20.71 7.24
C ILE A 363 13.62 -21.64 6.15
N LEU A 364 12.54 -21.25 5.48
CA LEU A 364 12.07 -21.94 4.28
C LEU A 364 11.95 -20.95 3.13
N TYR A 365 12.81 -21.11 2.13
CA TYR A 365 12.60 -20.55 0.80
C TYR A 365 11.89 -21.59 -0.07
N ILE A 366 10.80 -21.17 -0.70
CA ILE A 366 10.03 -22.04 -1.59
C ILE A 366 9.43 -21.22 -2.74
N PRO A 367 9.61 -21.63 -4.00
CA PRO A 367 8.85 -21.07 -5.13
C PRO A 367 7.36 -21.40 -5.01
N SER A 368 6.49 -20.50 -5.46
CA SER A 368 5.03 -20.72 -5.40
C SER A 368 4.58 -21.96 -6.18
N SER A 369 5.27 -22.31 -7.28
CA SER A 369 5.04 -23.55 -8.03
C SER A 369 5.20 -24.79 -7.15
N ASP A 370 6.25 -24.81 -6.35
CA ASP A 370 6.62 -25.94 -5.52
C ASP A 370 5.66 -26.03 -4.32
N PHE A 371 5.27 -24.87 -3.76
CA PHE A 371 4.21 -24.81 -2.75
C PHE A 371 2.89 -25.40 -3.25
N ILE A 372 2.46 -25.03 -4.47
CA ILE A 372 1.26 -25.57 -5.12
C ILE A 372 1.38 -27.10 -5.30
N GLU A 373 2.53 -27.59 -5.79
CA GLU A 373 2.77 -29.01 -6.00
C GLU A 373 2.73 -29.79 -4.69
N LEU A 374 3.42 -29.32 -3.65
CA LEU A 374 3.44 -29.93 -2.32
C LEU A 374 2.04 -30.02 -1.73
N PHE A 375 1.26 -28.93 -1.81
CA PHE A 375 -0.12 -28.91 -1.29
C PHE A 375 -1.04 -29.84 -2.09
N THR A 376 -0.94 -29.82 -3.42
CA THR A 376 -1.73 -30.69 -4.29
C THR A 376 -1.45 -32.17 -4.01
N ARG A 377 -0.18 -32.52 -3.78
CA ARG A 377 0.22 -33.88 -3.36
C ARG A 377 -0.37 -34.22 -1.99
N ALA A 378 -0.31 -33.30 -1.02
CA ALA A 378 -0.86 -33.53 0.30
C ALA A 378 -2.38 -33.76 0.29
N ILE A 379 -3.12 -33.08 -0.59
CA ILE A 379 -4.54 -33.36 -0.81
C ILE A 379 -4.73 -34.78 -1.35
N LYS A 380 -3.99 -35.16 -2.40
CA LYS A 380 -4.11 -36.49 -3.02
C LYS A 380 -3.80 -37.63 -2.06
N GLU A 381 -2.86 -37.42 -1.14
CA GLU A 381 -2.43 -38.41 -0.16
C GLU A 381 -3.21 -38.35 1.16
N GLY A 382 -4.13 -37.38 1.32
CA GLY A 382 -4.85 -37.17 2.58
C GLY A 382 -3.96 -36.68 3.74
N SER A 383 -2.82 -36.07 3.42
CA SER A 383 -1.76 -35.67 4.37
C SER A 383 -1.70 -34.15 4.60
N VAL A 384 -2.80 -33.43 4.37
CA VAL A 384 -2.89 -31.94 4.55
C VAL A 384 -2.44 -31.49 5.95
N GLU A 385 -2.74 -32.27 6.99
CA GLU A 385 -2.28 -31.94 8.35
C GLU A 385 -0.75 -32.02 8.50
N GLN A 386 -0.12 -32.99 7.84
CA GLN A 386 1.35 -33.11 7.82
C GLN A 386 1.97 -31.96 7.03
N PHE A 387 1.35 -31.57 5.91
CA PHE A 387 1.72 -30.38 5.16
C PHE A 387 1.69 -29.15 6.06
N ARG A 388 0.59 -28.87 6.78
CA ARG A 388 0.52 -27.75 7.74
C ARG A 388 1.61 -27.80 8.80
N LYS A 389 1.82 -28.98 9.40
CA LYS A 389 2.87 -29.19 10.41
C LYS A 389 4.27 -28.88 9.87
N SER A 390 4.53 -29.09 8.58
CA SER A 390 5.83 -28.75 7.97
C SER A 390 6.14 -27.26 7.98
N PHE A 391 5.13 -26.39 8.09
CA PHE A 391 5.31 -24.94 8.21
C PHE A 391 5.38 -24.45 9.66
N THR A 392 5.15 -25.34 10.64
CA THR A 392 5.24 -24.98 12.06
C THR A 392 6.69 -24.86 12.51
N GLY A 393 6.98 -23.89 13.39
CA GLY A 393 8.33 -23.66 13.92
C GLY A 393 9.31 -23.01 12.95
N ILE A 394 8.86 -22.60 11.76
CA ILE A 394 9.65 -21.79 10.83
C ILE A 394 9.77 -20.36 11.39
N ASP A 395 10.99 -19.83 11.45
CA ASP A 395 11.24 -18.45 11.89
C ASP A 395 11.09 -17.44 10.74
N MET A 396 11.29 -17.87 9.50
CA MET A 396 11.14 -17.06 8.29
C MET A 396 10.64 -17.89 7.10
N LEU A 397 9.51 -17.47 6.52
CA LEU A 397 8.98 -18.02 5.26
C LEU A 397 9.27 -17.04 4.12
N ILE A 398 9.89 -17.53 3.05
CA ILE A 398 10.19 -16.77 1.84
C ILE A 398 9.51 -17.47 0.66
N LEU A 399 8.48 -16.85 0.11
CA LEU A 399 7.72 -17.36 -1.03
C LEU A 399 8.06 -16.57 -2.30
N ASP A 400 8.65 -17.24 -3.29
CA ASP A 400 9.03 -16.62 -4.58
C ASP A 400 7.91 -16.80 -5.62
N ASP A 401 7.88 -15.93 -6.62
CA ASP A 401 6.94 -15.95 -7.75
C ASP A 401 5.44 -16.11 -7.36
N ALA A 402 4.98 -15.29 -6.41
CA ALA A 402 3.61 -15.30 -5.88
C ALA A 402 2.51 -15.14 -6.94
N GLN A 403 2.85 -14.64 -8.15
CA GLN A 403 1.91 -14.55 -9.27
C GLN A 403 1.31 -15.92 -9.68
N PHE A 404 1.97 -17.03 -9.39
CA PHE A 404 1.45 -18.37 -9.71
C PHE A 404 0.31 -18.83 -8.79
N LEU A 405 0.11 -18.19 -7.63
CA LEU A 405 -0.95 -18.54 -6.68
C LEU A 405 -2.36 -18.30 -7.21
N ALA A 406 -2.50 -17.43 -8.21
CA ALA A 406 -3.78 -17.07 -8.83
C ALA A 406 -4.56 -18.28 -9.40
N GLN A 407 -3.88 -19.39 -9.66
CA GLN A 407 -4.45 -20.54 -10.37
C GLN A 407 -5.27 -21.48 -9.48
N THR A 408 -5.20 -21.39 -8.14
CA THR A 408 -5.84 -22.38 -7.26
C THR A 408 -6.32 -21.77 -5.94
N GLU A 409 -7.63 -21.57 -5.81
CA GLU A 409 -8.23 -20.99 -4.59
C GLU A 409 -7.92 -21.79 -3.31
N ALA A 410 -7.92 -23.12 -3.38
CA ALA A 410 -7.59 -23.97 -2.23
C ALA A 410 -6.15 -23.76 -1.74
N VAL A 411 -5.19 -23.55 -2.66
CA VAL A 411 -3.80 -23.22 -2.31
C VAL A 411 -3.75 -21.84 -1.64
N GLN A 412 -4.48 -20.86 -2.17
CA GLN A 412 -4.54 -19.52 -1.60
C GLN A 412 -5.13 -19.50 -0.19
N GLU A 413 -6.16 -20.31 0.06
CA GLU A 413 -6.74 -20.50 1.38
C GLU A 413 -5.74 -21.10 2.36
N GLU A 414 -5.03 -22.14 1.95
CA GLU A 414 -4.03 -22.77 2.79
C GLU A 414 -2.87 -21.81 3.12
N LEU A 415 -2.37 -21.08 2.12
CA LEU A 415 -1.35 -20.06 2.32
C LEU A 415 -1.84 -18.94 3.25
N PHE A 416 -3.12 -18.55 3.16
CA PHE A 416 -3.70 -17.57 4.06
C PHE A 416 -3.67 -18.05 5.52
N HIS A 417 -3.96 -19.32 5.79
CA HIS A 417 -3.85 -19.88 7.13
C HIS A 417 -2.39 -19.90 7.63
N ILE A 418 -1.46 -20.42 6.82
CA ILE A 418 -0.03 -20.43 7.16
C ILE A 418 0.50 -19.01 7.43
N PHE A 419 0.10 -18.03 6.61
CA PHE A 419 0.46 -16.64 6.81
C PHE A 419 -0.03 -16.12 8.16
N ASN A 420 -1.30 -16.36 8.51
CA ASN A 420 -1.86 -15.91 9.79
C ASN A 420 -1.09 -16.50 10.98
N ASP A 421 -0.82 -17.80 10.93
CA ASP A 421 -0.09 -18.49 12.00
C ASP A 421 1.32 -17.92 12.17
N MET A 422 2.00 -17.64 11.05
CA MET A 422 3.33 -17.02 11.04
C MET A 422 3.31 -15.61 11.63
N ILE A 423 2.36 -14.76 11.22
CA ILE A 423 2.24 -13.39 11.74
C ILE A 423 1.89 -13.39 13.24
N ALA A 424 0.96 -14.26 13.67
CA ALA A 424 0.56 -14.38 15.07
C ALA A 424 1.71 -14.86 15.96
N ALA A 425 2.62 -15.68 15.42
CA ALA A 425 3.83 -16.12 16.11
C ALA A 425 5.02 -15.16 15.94
N GLU A 426 4.79 -13.94 15.45
CA GLU A 426 5.81 -12.91 15.18
C GLU A 426 6.97 -13.41 14.28
N ARG A 427 6.67 -14.32 13.35
CA ARG A 427 7.63 -14.89 12.41
C ARG A 427 7.65 -14.10 11.11
N GLN A 428 8.81 -14.01 10.48
CA GLN A 428 8.97 -13.19 9.29
C GLN A 428 8.35 -13.87 8.08
N VAL A 429 7.58 -13.13 7.30
CA VAL A 429 7.09 -13.57 6.00
C VAL A 429 7.60 -12.62 4.92
N ILE A 430 8.07 -13.18 3.82
CA ILE A 430 8.58 -12.45 2.66
C ILE A 430 7.97 -13.04 1.40
N PHE A 431 7.46 -12.17 0.54
CA PHE A 431 6.90 -12.52 -0.75
C PHE A 431 7.67 -11.82 -1.87
N ALA A 432 7.77 -12.48 -3.02
CA ALA A 432 8.11 -11.80 -4.26
C ALA A 432 7.15 -12.12 -5.39
N SER A 433 6.98 -11.14 -6.29
CA SER A 433 6.06 -11.25 -7.43
C SER A 433 6.61 -10.52 -8.67
N ASP A 434 6.13 -10.87 -9.85
CA ASP A 434 6.40 -10.10 -11.07
C ASP A 434 5.62 -8.77 -11.14
N ARG A 435 4.58 -8.64 -10.32
CA ARG A 435 3.65 -7.50 -10.28
C ARG A 435 3.22 -7.15 -8.85
N PRO A 436 2.83 -5.90 -8.56
CA PRO A 436 2.36 -5.50 -7.24
C PRO A 436 1.06 -6.22 -6.87
N PRO A 437 0.69 -6.31 -5.57
CA PRO A 437 -0.50 -7.03 -5.12
C PRO A 437 -1.78 -6.60 -5.84
N LYS A 438 -1.95 -5.29 -6.09
CA LYS A 438 -3.13 -4.75 -6.78
C LYS A 438 -3.31 -5.24 -8.22
N GLU A 439 -2.24 -5.73 -8.86
CA GLU A 439 -2.24 -6.20 -10.25
C GLU A 439 -2.26 -7.73 -10.35
N MET A 440 -2.33 -8.46 -9.23
CA MET A 440 -2.36 -9.92 -9.18
C MET A 440 -3.77 -10.48 -9.42
N ALA A 441 -4.20 -10.48 -10.68
CA ALA A 441 -5.47 -11.06 -11.10
C ALA A 441 -5.59 -12.54 -10.68
N GLY A 442 -6.78 -12.94 -10.18
CA GLY A 442 -7.06 -14.31 -9.72
C GLY A 442 -6.59 -14.61 -8.29
N VAL A 443 -5.91 -13.68 -7.62
CA VAL A 443 -5.61 -13.79 -6.18
C VAL A 443 -6.75 -13.18 -5.36
N THR A 444 -7.20 -13.90 -4.34
CA THR A 444 -8.30 -13.49 -3.45
C THR A 444 -7.99 -12.18 -2.71
N GLU A 445 -9.00 -11.32 -2.56
CA GLU A 445 -8.87 -10.02 -1.88
C GLU A 445 -8.28 -10.12 -0.48
N ARG A 446 -8.63 -11.19 0.26
CA ARG A 446 -8.08 -11.44 1.61
C ARG A 446 -6.56 -11.59 1.57
N LEU A 447 -6.04 -12.33 0.60
CA LEU A 447 -4.60 -12.56 0.46
C LEU A 447 -3.88 -11.32 -0.09
N LEU A 448 -4.51 -10.59 -1.02
CA LEU A 448 -4.02 -9.28 -1.49
C LEU A 448 -3.89 -8.25 -0.36
N SER A 449 -4.89 -8.23 0.53
CA SER A 449 -4.86 -7.40 1.74
C SER A 449 -3.69 -7.78 2.64
N ARG A 450 -3.38 -9.08 2.78
CA ARG A 450 -2.20 -9.54 3.55
C ARG A 450 -0.89 -9.15 2.90
N PHE A 451 -0.75 -9.35 1.58
CA PHE A 451 0.43 -8.89 0.84
C PHE A 451 0.68 -7.39 1.01
N SER A 452 -0.38 -6.60 1.11
CA SER A 452 -0.33 -5.14 1.27
C SER A 452 -0.29 -4.67 2.73
N SER A 453 -0.38 -5.57 3.71
CA SER A 453 -0.46 -5.22 5.14
C SER A 453 0.88 -4.81 5.75
N GLY A 454 1.99 -5.12 5.07
CA GLY A 454 3.35 -4.78 5.47
C GLY A 454 4.03 -3.78 4.53
N LEU A 455 5.30 -4.02 4.20
CA LEU A 455 6.05 -3.17 3.28
C LEU A 455 6.03 -3.75 1.87
N THR A 456 5.47 -3.00 0.93
CA THR A 456 5.48 -3.31 -0.50
C THR A 456 6.48 -2.43 -1.22
N ILE A 457 7.42 -3.03 -1.96
CA ILE A 457 8.53 -2.31 -2.60
C ILE A 457 8.86 -2.86 -3.97
N ASP A 458 9.20 -1.96 -4.89
CA ASP A 458 9.59 -2.29 -6.25
C ASP A 458 11.12 -2.39 -6.44
N ILE A 459 11.52 -3.14 -7.46
CA ILE A 459 12.86 -3.07 -8.06
C ILE A 459 12.72 -2.59 -9.50
N GLN A 460 13.37 -1.48 -9.81
CA GLN A 460 13.34 -0.89 -11.15
C GLN A 460 14.53 -1.36 -12.00
N PRO A 461 14.39 -1.32 -13.35
CA PRO A 461 15.51 -1.61 -14.24
C PRO A 461 16.75 -0.74 -13.91
N PRO A 462 17.95 -1.34 -13.83
CA PRO A 462 19.17 -0.61 -13.49
C PRO A 462 19.61 0.35 -14.60
N ASP A 463 20.23 1.46 -14.21
CA ASP A 463 20.89 2.39 -15.13
C ASP A 463 22.10 1.75 -15.83
N LEU A 464 22.70 2.45 -16.80
CA LEU A 464 23.82 1.92 -17.58
C LEU A 464 25.02 1.56 -16.69
N GLU A 465 25.39 2.43 -15.76
CA GLU A 465 26.56 2.24 -14.90
C GLU A 465 26.37 1.03 -13.98
N THR A 466 25.18 0.88 -13.41
CA THR A 466 24.79 -0.28 -12.59
C THR A 466 24.82 -1.57 -13.42
N ARG A 467 24.36 -1.54 -14.68
CA ARG A 467 24.44 -2.71 -15.59
C ARG A 467 25.88 -3.08 -15.93
N VAL A 468 26.73 -2.09 -16.18
CA VAL A 468 28.17 -2.31 -16.43
C VAL A 468 28.83 -2.93 -15.21
N ALA A 469 28.52 -2.44 -14.00
CA ALA A 469 29.03 -3.01 -12.76
C ALA A 469 28.58 -4.47 -12.54
N ILE A 470 27.30 -4.77 -12.81
CA ILE A 470 26.78 -6.15 -12.75
C ILE A 470 27.54 -7.04 -13.76
N LEU A 471 27.69 -6.59 -15.00
CA LEU A 471 28.42 -7.33 -16.04
C LEU A 471 29.89 -7.56 -15.66
N ALA A 472 30.56 -6.54 -15.12
CA ALA A 472 31.95 -6.64 -14.69
C ALA A 472 32.10 -7.68 -13.58
N GLN A 473 31.25 -7.63 -12.55
CA GLN A 473 31.27 -8.62 -11.47
C GLN A 473 31.00 -10.03 -12.01
N ARG A 474 30.03 -10.20 -12.90
CA ARG A 474 29.72 -11.50 -13.50
C ARG A 474 30.86 -12.02 -14.39
N ALA A 475 31.52 -11.14 -15.14
CA ALA A 475 32.64 -11.52 -15.99
C ALA A 475 33.82 -11.98 -15.13
N GLU A 476 34.09 -11.30 -14.02
CA GLU A 476 35.09 -11.71 -13.03
C GLU A 476 34.75 -13.07 -12.40
N GLU A 477 33.50 -13.29 -11.99
CA GLU A 477 33.01 -14.58 -11.46
C GLU A 477 33.18 -15.74 -12.47
N MET A 478 33.13 -15.45 -13.77
CA MET A 478 33.32 -16.42 -14.86
C MET A 478 34.77 -16.52 -15.34
N GLU A 479 35.71 -15.81 -14.69
CA GLU A 479 37.11 -15.67 -15.13
C GLU A 479 37.26 -15.15 -16.58
N LEU A 480 36.24 -14.45 -17.08
CA LEU A 480 36.16 -13.93 -18.43
C LEU A 480 36.76 -12.52 -18.50
N ARG A 481 37.92 -12.39 -19.16
CA ARG A 481 38.55 -11.09 -19.38
C ARG A 481 37.96 -10.40 -20.60
N LEU A 482 37.16 -9.37 -20.37
CA LEU A 482 36.61 -8.49 -21.41
C LEU A 482 37.12 -7.06 -21.21
N ASP A 483 37.29 -6.36 -22.33
CA ASP A 483 37.57 -4.93 -22.32
C ASP A 483 36.38 -4.16 -21.69
N PRO A 484 36.61 -3.15 -20.83
CA PRO A 484 35.55 -2.30 -20.30
C PRO A 484 34.58 -1.74 -21.35
N ASP A 485 35.08 -1.42 -22.54
CA ASP A 485 34.25 -0.90 -23.64
C ASP A 485 33.33 -1.98 -24.22
N VAL A 486 33.76 -3.25 -24.21
CA VAL A 486 32.91 -4.40 -24.56
C VAL A 486 31.77 -4.55 -23.55
N LEU A 487 32.07 -4.49 -22.25
CA LEU A 487 31.04 -4.58 -21.20
C LEU A 487 30.03 -3.44 -21.33
N ARG A 488 30.51 -2.21 -21.57
CA ARG A 488 29.67 -1.03 -21.81
C ARG A 488 28.80 -1.20 -23.07
N LYS A 489 29.35 -1.75 -24.14
CA LYS A 489 28.59 -2.06 -25.36
C LYS A 489 27.47 -3.07 -25.09
N VAL A 490 27.74 -4.18 -24.40
CA VAL A 490 26.73 -5.18 -24.02
C VAL A 490 25.64 -4.55 -23.15
N ALA A 491 26.03 -3.78 -22.13
CA ALA A 491 25.09 -3.08 -21.24
C ALA A 491 24.19 -2.07 -21.96
N THR A 492 24.66 -1.53 -23.10
CA THR A 492 23.92 -0.58 -23.93
C THR A 492 22.93 -1.30 -24.84
N LEU A 493 23.32 -2.44 -25.39
CA LEU A 493 22.51 -3.25 -26.28
C LEU A 493 21.33 -3.92 -25.54
N ILE A 494 21.51 -4.28 -24.27
CA ILE A 494 20.50 -4.99 -23.46
C ILE A 494 20.14 -4.16 -22.20
N PRO A 495 19.23 -3.17 -22.30
CA PRO A 495 19.08 -2.15 -21.25
C PRO A 495 18.17 -2.52 -20.06
N ARG A 496 17.28 -3.53 -20.19
CA ARG A 496 16.12 -3.71 -19.29
C ARG A 496 16.06 -5.02 -18.50
N SER A 497 16.90 -6.02 -18.78
CA SER A 497 16.83 -7.33 -18.11
C SER A 497 18.21 -7.85 -17.74
N ILE A 498 18.48 -8.00 -16.44
CA ILE A 498 19.75 -8.54 -15.94
C ILE A 498 19.92 -10.00 -16.40
N ARG A 499 18.84 -10.79 -16.42
CA ARG A 499 18.89 -12.17 -16.94
C ARG A 499 19.36 -12.23 -18.40
N LYS A 500 18.89 -11.33 -19.27
CA LYS A 500 19.35 -11.29 -20.67
C LYS A 500 20.81 -10.85 -20.77
N ILE A 501 21.22 -9.89 -19.95
CA ILE A 501 22.60 -9.43 -19.88
C ILE A 501 23.55 -10.57 -19.44
N GLU A 502 23.15 -11.34 -18.44
CA GLU A 502 23.87 -12.54 -17.98
C GLU A 502 23.91 -13.62 -19.09
N GLY A 503 22.82 -13.80 -19.83
CA GLY A 503 22.78 -14.71 -20.99
C GLY A 503 23.74 -14.30 -22.10
N ALA A 504 23.79 -13.01 -22.43
CA ALA A 504 24.75 -12.47 -23.40
C ALA A 504 26.19 -12.67 -22.94
N LEU A 505 26.48 -12.46 -21.66
CA LEU A 505 27.80 -12.70 -21.10
C LEU A 505 28.20 -14.18 -21.15
N ALA A 506 27.26 -15.09 -20.87
CA ALA A 506 27.50 -16.52 -21.02
C ALA A 506 27.80 -16.91 -22.48
N LYS A 507 27.09 -16.31 -23.44
CA LYS A 507 27.36 -16.50 -24.88
C LYS A 507 28.75 -15.98 -25.26
N LEU A 508 29.14 -14.80 -24.78
CA LEU A 508 30.50 -14.26 -24.96
C LEU A 508 31.55 -15.18 -24.34
N SER A 509 31.29 -15.74 -23.16
CA SER A 509 32.19 -16.72 -22.55
C SER A 509 32.37 -17.96 -23.41
N MET A 510 31.33 -18.44 -24.10
CA MET A 510 31.45 -19.55 -25.04
C MET A 510 32.29 -19.17 -26.27
N TYR A 511 32.07 -17.98 -26.84
CA TYR A 511 32.87 -17.48 -27.97
C TYR A 511 34.35 -17.32 -27.61
N ALA A 512 34.67 -16.88 -26.39
CA ALA A 512 36.04 -16.74 -25.91
C ALA A 512 36.82 -18.08 -25.87
N GLN A 513 36.13 -19.21 -25.78
CA GLN A 513 36.75 -20.54 -25.76
C GLN A 513 37.04 -21.07 -27.18
N LEU A 514 36.49 -20.45 -28.22
CA LEU A 514 36.73 -20.87 -29.60
C LEU A 514 38.11 -20.39 -30.10
N PRO A 515 38.90 -21.25 -30.76
CA PRO A 515 40.19 -20.87 -31.31
C PRO A 515 40.10 -19.66 -32.24
N ASN A 516 41.06 -18.74 -32.13
CA ASN A 516 41.16 -17.51 -32.95
C ASN A 516 39.99 -16.53 -32.84
N THR A 517 39.17 -16.62 -31.79
CA THR A 517 38.08 -15.67 -31.55
C THR A 517 38.53 -14.58 -30.59
N GLN A 518 38.57 -13.33 -31.06
CA GLN A 518 38.79 -12.17 -30.19
C GLN A 518 37.46 -11.43 -30.00
N ILE A 519 37.11 -11.17 -28.74
CA ILE A 519 35.91 -10.42 -28.39
C ILE A 519 36.27 -8.93 -28.34
N THR A 520 35.91 -8.22 -29.40
CA THR A 520 36.07 -6.76 -29.55
C THR A 520 34.71 -6.07 -29.61
N VAL A 521 34.68 -4.76 -29.39
CA VAL A 521 33.46 -3.93 -29.44
C VAL A 521 32.68 -4.13 -30.75
N ASP A 522 33.40 -4.27 -31.87
CA ASP A 522 32.81 -4.48 -33.18
C ASP A 522 32.19 -5.88 -33.33
N SER A 523 32.91 -6.91 -32.88
CA SER A 523 32.45 -8.31 -32.98
C SER A 523 31.23 -8.61 -32.11
N VAL A 524 31.06 -7.91 -30.98
CA VAL A 524 29.98 -8.15 -29.99
C VAL A 524 28.60 -7.95 -30.59
N THR A 525 28.44 -6.96 -31.48
CA THR A 525 27.13 -6.68 -32.11
C THR A 525 26.68 -7.85 -32.98
N GLU A 526 27.61 -8.48 -33.70
CA GLU A 526 27.33 -9.66 -34.53
C GLU A 526 27.12 -10.91 -33.67
N MET A 527 27.96 -11.13 -32.66
CA MET A 527 27.88 -12.29 -31.75
C MET A 527 26.57 -12.32 -30.94
N LEU A 528 26.05 -11.15 -30.57
CA LEU A 528 24.83 -10.98 -29.78
C LEU A 528 23.60 -10.61 -30.62
N LYS A 529 23.66 -10.78 -31.95
CA LYS A 529 22.57 -10.38 -32.85
C LYS A 529 21.21 -10.93 -32.42
N ASP A 530 21.11 -12.20 -32.06
CA ASP A 530 19.85 -12.80 -31.60
C ASP A 530 19.36 -12.22 -30.25
N ASP A 531 20.29 -11.88 -29.34
CA ASP A 531 19.98 -11.29 -28.04
C ASP A 531 19.50 -9.84 -28.19
N ILE A 532 20.06 -9.13 -29.17
CA ILE A 532 19.65 -7.78 -29.60
C ILE A 532 18.29 -7.85 -30.28
N GLU A 533 18.10 -8.73 -31.27
CA GLU A 533 16.83 -8.94 -31.95
C GLU A 533 15.74 -9.36 -30.96
N SER A 534 16.03 -10.23 -29.99
CA SER A 534 15.13 -10.58 -28.88
C SER A 534 14.85 -9.41 -27.94
N ALA A 535 15.83 -8.53 -27.69
CA ALA A 535 15.65 -7.33 -26.88
C ALA A 535 14.85 -6.25 -27.63
N GLU A 536 15.01 -6.15 -28.94
CA GLU A 536 14.26 -5.28 -29.86
C GLU A 536 12.86 -5.81 -30.15
N GLU A 537 12.68 -7.11 -30.26
CA GLU A 537 11.38 -7.78 -30.25
C GLU A 537 10.68 -7.52 -28.93
N MET A 538 11.37 -7.41 -27.79
CA MET A 538 10.73 -6.99 -26.53
C MET A 538 10.47 -5.46 -26.46
N ARG A 539 11.13 -4.66 -27.31
CA ARG A 539 10.75 -3.24 -27.57
C ARG A 539 9.57 -3.13 -28.55
N ARG A 540 9.40 -4.12 -29.43
CA ARG A 540 8.37 -4.19 -30.48
C ARG A 540 7.26 -5.21 -30.21
N ALA A 541 7.30 -5.92 -29.08
CA ALA A 541 6.43 -7.04 -28.79
C ALA A 541 5.03 -6.46 -28.67
N PRO A 542 4.09 -6.87 -29.53
CA PRO A 542 2.69 -6.61 -29.28
C PRO A 542 2.38 -7.22 -27.92
N ILE A 543 1.77 -6.42 -27.06
CA ILE A 543 1.00 -6.94 -25.93
C ILE A 543 0.06 -8.01 -26.52
N PRO A 544 -0.09 -9.19 -25.88
CA PRO A 544 -0.97 -10.23 -26.39
C PRO A 544 -2.32 -9.61 -26.78
N PRO A 545 -2.89 -9.92 -27.95
CA PRO A 545 -4.16 -9.34 -28.35
C PRO A 545 -5.22 -9.74 -27.34
N GLN A 546 -5.60 -8.83 -26.45
CA GLN A 546 -6.74 -9.03 -25.56
C GLN A 546 -7.98 -8.50 -26.29
N LYS A 547 -8.76 -9.46 -26.79
CA LYS A 547 -10.11 -9.36 -27.39
C LYS A 547 -10.41 -8.14 -28.27
N GLY A 548 -10.28 -8.37 -29.58
CA GLY A 548 -10.88 -7.55 -30.63
C GLY A 548 -9.87 -6.65 -31.32
N ALA A 549 -9.73 -6.77 -32.65
CA ALA A 549 -9.00 -5.77 -33.42
C ALA A 549 -9.69 -4.41 -33.22
N LEU A 550 -8.92 -3.35 -32.94
CA LEU A 550 -9.46 -1.99 -32.84
C LEU A 550 -10.25 -1.66 -34.12
N ARG A 551 -11.52 -1.33 -33.93
CA ARG A 551 -12.46 -0.99 -34.99
C ARG A 551 -12.49 0.51 -35.23
N ASN A 552 -12.59 0.91 -36.49
CA ASN A 552 -12.92 2.29 -36.84
C ASN A 552 -14.25 2.71 -36.25
N SER A 553 -14.38 4.00 -35.97
CA SER A 553 -15.59 4.61 -35.42
C SER A 553 -15.95 4.09 -34.03
N HIS A 554 -14.93 3.68 -33.26
CA HIS A 554 -15.08 3.18 -31.90
C HIS A 554 -14.11 3.89 -30.96
N SER A 555 -14.53 3.96 -29.70
CA SER A 555 -13.86 4.65 -28.61
C SER A 555 -13.57 3.67 -27.48
N TYR A 556 -12.32 3.65 -27.02
CA TYR A 556 -11.81 2.66 -26.07
C TYR A 556 -11.26 3.33 -24.81
N LEU A 557 -11.52 2.71 -23.66
CA LEU A 557 -10.92 3.05 -22.38
C LEU A 557 -9.83 2.02 -22.08
N VAL A 558 -8.58 2.46 -21.98
CA VAL A 558 -7.46 1.61 -21.60
C VAL A 558 -7.13 1.87 -20.14
N GLU A 559 -7.40 0.86 -19.30
CA GLU A 559 -7.13 0.93 -17.87
C GLU A 559 -5.67 0.52 -17.59
N GLU A 560 -4.84 1.49 -17.23
CA GLU A 560 -3.40 1.30 -17.04
C GLU A 560 -2.76 2.39 -16.17
N ASN A 561 -1.82 2.02 -15.28
CA ASN A 561 -1.14 2.96 -14.39
C ASN A 561 -0.20 3.95 -15.11
N LYS A 562 0.29 3.56 -16.29
CA LYS A 562 1.08 4.38 -17.21
C LYS A 562 0.58 4.05 -18.61
N PRO A 563 0.48 5.02 -19.54
CA PRO A 563 -0.13 4.89 -20.88
C PRO A 563 0.66 3.99 -21.88
N ALA A 564 1.30 2.92 -21.42
CA ALA A 564 2.18 2.09 -22.23
C ALA A 564 1.42 1.24 -23.26
N THR A 565 0.29 0.67 -22.86
CA THR A 565 -0.62 -0.11 -23.71
C THR A 565 -1.31 0.81 -24.70
N CYS A 566 -1.83 1.96 -24.27
CA CYS A 566 -2.38 2.98 -25.18
C CYS A 566 -1.38 3.38 -26.26
N PHE A 567 -0.12 3.71 -25.89
CA PHE A 567 0.89 4.11 -26.87
C PHE A 567 1.27 2.98 -27.83
N ALA A 568 1.31 1.73 -27.36
CA ALA A 568 1.58 0.58 -28.23
C ALA A 568 0.47 0.35 -29.26
N LEU A 569 -0.79 0.37 -28.82
CA LEU A 569 -1.97 0.26 -29.69
C LEU A 569 -2.04 1.40 -30.71
N PHE A 570 -1.74 2.61 -30.27
CA PHE A 570 -1.65 3.78 -31.13
C PHE A 570 -0.54 3.66 -32.19
N ALA A 571 0.65 3.21 -31.78
CA ALA A 571 1.76 3.00 -32.71
C ALA A 571 1.42 2.00 -33.81
N ASP A 572 0.70 0.91 -33.47
CA ASP A 572 0.23 -0.09 -34.45
C ASP A 572 -0.76 0.51 -35.46
N LEU A 573 -1.69 1.36 -35.02
CA LEU A 573 -2.60 2.08 -35.93
C LEU A 573 -1.83 3.02 -36.87
N VAL A 574 -0.89 3.81 -36.34
CA VAL A 574 -0.07 4.71 -37.18
C VAL A 574 0.76 3.92 -38.19
N ALA A 575 1.33 2.78 -37.79
CA ALA A 575 2.05 1.88 -38.69
C ALA A 575 1.15 1.31 -39.80
N LYS A 576 -0.15 1.14 -39.54
CA LYS A 576 -1.17 0.74 -40.52
C LYS A 576 -1.65 1.90 -41.41
N GLY A 577 -1.03 3.08 -41.31
CA GLY A 577 -1.32 4.24 -42.15
C GLY A 577 -2.38 5.19 -41.59
N TYR A 578 -2.73 5.07 -40.31
CA TYR A 578 -3.61 6.05 -39.66
C TYR A 578 -2.83 7.34 -39.38
N LYS A 579 -3.48 8.48 -39.57
CA LYS A 579 -2.98 9.77 -39.13
C LYS A 579 -3.12 9.87 -37.61
N GLY A 580 -2.02 10.08 -36.90
CA GLY A 580 -2.01 10.08 -35.44
C GLY A 580 -2.12 11.47 -34.82
N LEU A 581 -2.96 11.62 -33.79
CA LEU A 581 -2.92 12.71 -32.81
C LEU A 581 -2.82 12.15 -31.38
N VAL A 582 -1.80 12.59 -30.65
CA VAL A 582 -1.58 12.26 -29.24
C VAL A 582 -1.67 13.53 -28.40
N ILE A 583 -2.53 13.51 -27.37
CA ILE A 583 -2.54 14.49 -26.30
C ILE A 583 -2.08 13.77 -25.04
N THR A 584 -1.00 14.22 -24.40
CA THR A 584 -0.39 13.46 -23.27
C THR A 584 0.20 14.38 -22.22
N ARG A 585 0.25 13.92 -20.96
CA ARG A 585 1.01 14.57 -19.88
C ARG A 585 2.52 14.27 -19.95
N THR A 586 2.89 13.26 -20.72
CA THR A 586 4.29 12.89 -20.97
C THR A 586 4.95 13.90 -21.90
N LYS A 587 6.13 14.41 -21.52
CA LYS A 587 6.88 15.34 -22.36
C LYS A 587 7.21 14.70 -23.72
N PRO A 588 6.97 15.36 -24.88
CA PRO A 588 7.10 14.74 -26.20
C PRO A 588 8.47 14.11 -26.49
N GLN A 589 9.57 14.75 -26.08
CA GLN A 589 10.93 14.18 -26.15
C GLN A 589 11.01 12.77 -25.53
N ARG A 590 10.47 12.58 -24.32
CA ARG A 590 10.46 11.28 -23.64
C ARG A 590 9.54 10.27 -24.30
N LEU A 591 8.48 10.74 -24.94
CA LEU A 591 7.57 9.88 -25.69
C LEU A 591 8.28 9.34 -26.94
N MET A 592 8.95 10.21 -27.70
CA MET A 592 9.69 9.85 -28.92
C MET A 592 10.92 8.97 -28.64
N GLU A 593 11.56 9.09 -27.49
CA GLU A 593 12.65 8.20 -27.05
C GLU A 593 12.17 6.75 -26.84
N ASN A 594 10.92 6.57 -26.40
CA ASN A 594 10.38 5.27 -26.00
C ASN A 594 9.45 4.64 -27.05
N TYR A 595 8.88 5.45 -27.94
CA TYR A 595 7.94 5.03 -28.97
C TYR A 595 8.25 5.76 -30.28
N SER A 596 8.43 5.00 -31.37
CA SER A 596 8.74 5.53 -32.70
C SER A 596 7.50 5.48 -33.59
N PHE A 597 6.73 6.57 -33.64
CA PHE A 597 5.62 6.74 -34.58
C PHE A 597 5.55 8.17 -35.13
N ALA A 598 5.09 8.32 -36.37
CA ALA A 598 4.93 9.61 -37.03
C ALA A 598 3.53 10.18 -36.76
N ALA A 599 3.36 10.91 -35.66
CA ALA A 599 2.09 11.51 -35.25
C ALA A 599 2.27 12.93 -34.73
N LYS A 600 1.18 13.71 -34.74
CA LYS A 600 1.13 15.02 -34.06
C LYS A 600 1.03 14.78 -32.56
N ILE A 601 1.92 15.40 -31.77
CA ILE A 601 1.96 15.26 -30.30
C ILE A 601 1.71 16.62 -29.68
N LEU A 602 0.67 16.72 -28.86
CA LEU A 602 0.32 17.90 -28.06
C LEU A 602 0.63 17.61 -26.60
N TRP A 603 1.57 18.37 -26.02
CA TRP A 603 1.89 18.23 -24.61
C TRP A 603 0.85 18.95 -23.76
N LEU A 604 0.10 18.19 -22.96
CA LEU A 604 -0.96 18.71 -22.12
C LEU A 604 -0.36 19.39 -20.88
N THR A 605 -0.20 20.71 -20.88
CA THR A 605 0.35 21.48 -19.74
C THR A 605 0.02 22.97 -19.86
N ASP A 606 -0.06 23.67 -18.72
CA ASP A 606 -0.22 25.14 -18.65
C ASP A 606 1.12 25.90 -18.76
N ARG A 607 2.21 25.20 -19.09
CA ARG A 607 3.54 25.79 -19.21
C ARG A 607 3.86 26.08 -20.66
N GLU A 608 4.25 27.32 -20.95
CA GLU A 608 4.75 27.67 -22.27
C GLU A 608 6.05 26.90 -22.59
N SER A 609 6.19 26.48 -23.85
CA SER A 609 7.37 25.81 -24.37
C SER A 609 7.75 26.42 -25.71
N ALA A 610 9.04 26.72 -25.90
CA ALA A 610 9.56 27.23 -27.17
C ALA A 610 9.82 26.12 -28.21
N THR A 611 9.90 24.86 -27.76
CA THR A 611 10.33 23.73 -28.60
C THR A 611 9.25 22.68 -28.83
N GLU A 612 8.20 22.67 -28.00
CA GLU A 612 7.16 21.64 -28.03
C GLU A 612 5.80 22.29 -28.30
N GLU A 613 4.93 21.62 -29.06
CA GLU A 613 3.54 22.05 -29.22
C GLU A 613 2.78 21.72 -27.93
N VAL A 614 2.30 22.75 -27.24
CA VAL A 614 1.65 22.64 -25.93
C VAL A 614 0.16 22.96 -26.05
N ILE A 615 -0.65 22.28 -25.24
CA ILE A 615 -2.05 22.60 -25.04
C ILE A 615 -2.39 22.60 -23.54
N GLY A 616 -3.09 23.63 -23.07
CA GLY A 616 -3.61 23.66 -21.69
C GLY A 616 -4.84 22.76 -21.53
N PRO A 617 -5.35 22.55 -20.30
CA PRO A 617 -6.50 21.69 -20.00
C PRO A 617 -7.86 22.33 -20.39
N SER A 618 -7.84 23.33 -21.26
CA SER A 618 -9.06 23.97 -21.77
C SER A 618 -9.76 23.04 -22.75
N LEU A 619 -10.94 22.54 -22.36
CA LEU A 619 -11.74 21.61 -23.16
C LEU A 619 -12.13 22.22 -24.52
N GLU A 620 -12.41 23.52 -24.58
CA GLU A 620 -12.72 24.22 -25.84
C GLU A 620 -11.53 24.25 -26.81
N LYS A 621 -10.32 24.53 -26.31
CA LYS A 621 -9.10 24.50 -27.12
C LYS A 621 -8.77 23.09 -27.59
N LEU A 622 -9.00 22.09 -26.73
CA LEU A 622 -8.84 20.68 -27.06
C LEU A 622 -9.78 20.27 -28.20
N ILE A 623 -11.07 20.60 -28.10
CA ILE A 623 -12.05 20.35 -29.17
C ILE A 623 -11.56 20.94 -30.50
N TYR A 624 -11.23 22.24 -30.51
CA TYR A 624 -10.76 22.91 -31.74
C TYR A 624 -9.55 22.22 -32.38
N LYS A 625 -8.58 21.79 -31.55
CA LYS A 625 -7.36 21.12 -32.03
C LYS A 625 -7.59 19.69 -32.50
N ILE A 626 -8.52 18.99 -31.87
CA ILE A 626 -8.92 17.64 -32.28
C ILE A 626 -9.69 17.72 -33.60
N ASP A 627 -10.65 18.66 -33.72
CA ASP A 627 -11.41 18.91 -34.94
C ASP A 627 -10.52 19.20 -36.15
N GLU A 628 -9.43 19.95 -35.96
CA GLU A 628 -8.44 20.24 -37.00
C GLU A 628 -7.84 18.96 -37.62
N VAL A 629 -7.70 17.90 -36.82
CA VAL A 629 -7.06 16.66 -37.25
C VAL A 629 -8.07 15.63 -37.76
N ILE A 630 -9.17 15.42 -37.04
CA ILE A 630 -10.14 14.36 -37.37
C ILE A 630 -10.91 14.70 -38.66
N ASN A 631 -11.19 15.98 -38.93
CA ASN A 631 -11.93 16.40 -40.13
C ASN A 631 -11.10 16.39 -41.43
N SER A 632 -9.89 15.82 -41.41
CA SER A 632 -9.03 15.75 -42.61
C SER A 632 -9.45 14.66 -43.63
N GLY A 633 -10.42 13.81 -43.30
CA GLY A 633 -10.98 12.79 -44.21
C GLY A 633 -10.17 11.49 -44.31
N GLU A 634 -9.07 11.39 -43.57
CA GLU A 634 -8.20 10.22 -43.47
C GLU A 634 -8.57 9.35 -42.26
N ASN A 635 -8.15 8.07 -42.28
CA ASN A 635 -8.26 7.22 -41.11
C ASN A 635 -7.42 7.83 -39.98
N THR A 636 -8.05 8.17 -38.86
CA THR A 636 -7.39 8.91 -37.77
C THR A 636 -7.30 8.06 -36.50
N ALA A 637 -6.15 8.07 -35.84
CA ALA A 637 -5.98 7.53 -34.50
C ALA A 637 -5.85 8.70 -33.53
N LEU A 638 -6.71 8.74 -32.52
CA LEU A 638 -6.70 9.75 -31.47
C LEU A 638 -6.38 9.07 -30.13
N LEU A 639 -5.41 9.62 -29.40
CA LEU A 639 -5.09 9.19 -28.05
C LEU A 639 -5.10 10.38 -27.10
N ILE A 640 -5.80 10.24 -25.98
CA ILE A 640 -5.75 11.19 -24.87
C ILE A 640 -5.22 10.46 -23.63
N ASP A 641 -4.12 10.99 -23.09
CA ASP A 641 -3.46 10.57 -21.85
C ASP A 641 -3.40 11.76 -20.88
N GLY A 642 -3.70 11.52 -19.60
CA GLY A 642 -3.80 12.57 -18.59
C GLY A 642 -5.23 13.04 -18.33
N LEU A 643 -6.20 12.13 -18.39
CA LEU A 643 -7.58 12.40 -18.02
C LEU A 643 -7.67 12.99 -16.61
N GLU A 644 -6.79 12.57 -15.71
CA GLU A 644 -6.62 13.06 -14.33
C GLU A 644 -6.34 14.56 -14.31
N TYR A 645 -5.49 15.02 -15.21
CA TYR A 645 -5.16 16.43 -15.31
C TYR A 645 -6.32 17.24 -15.87
N LEU A 646 -7.06 16.69 -16.84
CA LEU A 646 -8.27 17.32 -17.37
C LEU A 646 -9.35 17.41 -16.29
N ILE A 647 -9.58 16.35 -15.51
CA ILE A 647 -10.59 16.32 -14.45
C ILE A 647 -10.21 17.25 -13.31
N SER A 648 -8.94 17.27 -12.90
CA SER A 648 -8.47 18.13 -11.81
C SER A 648 -8.51 19.62 -12.18
N SER A 649 -8.25 19.95 -13.44
CA SER A 649 -8.32 21.33 -13.96
C SER A 649 -9.73 21.76 -14.35
N ASN A 650 -10.64 20.80 -14.53
CA ASN A 650 -12.05 21.02 -14.80
C ASN A 650 -12.88 20.33 -13.70
N ASN A 651 -14.02 19.75 -14.05
CA ASN A 651 -14.74 18.81 -13.20
C ASN A 651 -15.11 17.59 -14.04
N PHE A 652 -15.40 16.47 -13.38
CA PHE A 652 -15.69 15.21 -14.07
C PHE A 652 -16.86 15.36 -15.06
N ASP A 653 -17.94 16.06 -14.69
CA ASP A 653 -19.10 16.26 -15.58
C ASP A 653 -18.76 17.04 -16.87
N ALA A 654 -17.91 18.07 -16.77
CA ALA A 654 -17.47 18.84 -17.93
C ALA A 654 -16.58 17.99 -18.84
N VAL A 655 -15.67 17.22 -18.25
CA VAL A 655 -14.81 16.29 -19.00
C VAL A 655 -15.64 15.17 -19.62
N LEU A 656 -16.63 14.64 -18.91
CA LEU A 656 -17.56 13.63 -19.43
C LEU A 656 -18.39 14.17 -20.60
N ARG A 657 -18.89 15.41 -20.52
CA ARG A 657 -19.57 16.06 -21.67
C ARG A 657 -18.64 16.24 -22.86
N PHE A 658 -17.40 16.63 -22.61
CA PHE A 658 -16.36 16.73 -23.64
C PHE A 658 -16.10 15.36 -24.30
N LEU A 659 -15.92 14.31 -23.49
CA LEU A 659 -15.69 12.95 -23.98
C LEU A 659 -16.90 12.43 -24.76
N ARG A 660 -18.14 12.64 -24.28
CA ARG A 660 -19.36 12.24 -25.01
C ARG A 660 -19.44 12.89 -26.38
N ARG A 661 -19.21 14.20 -26.45
CA ARG A 661 -19.16 14.90 -27.75
C ARG A 661 -18.10 14.30 -28.68
N LEU A 662 -16.91 14.02 -28.15
CA LEU A 662 -15.83 13.43 -28.92
C LEU A 662 -16.16 12.01 -29.38
N ILE A 663 -16.82 11.21 -28.54
CA ILE A 663 -17.30 9.86 -28.88
C ILE A 663 -18.34 9.94 -30.01
N ASP A 664 -19.27 10.90 -29.95
CA ASP A 664 -20.26 11.13 -31.01
C ASP A 664 -19.56 11.50 -32.34
N GLU A 665 -18.59 12.41 -32.31
CA GLU A 665 -17.80 12.79 -33.50
C GLU A 665 -16.99 11.59 -34.06
N VAL A 666 -16.40 10.78 -33.18
CA VAL A 666 -15.65 9.58 -33.57
C VAL A 666 -16.56 8.54 -34.22
N ALA A 667 -17.79 8.37 -33.74
CA ALA A 667 -18.74 7.40 -34.26
C ALA A 667 -19.16 7.69 -35.73
N GLU A 668 -19.12 8.95 -36.14
CA GLU A 668 -19.47 9.38 -37.51
C GLU A 668 -18.28 9.37 -38.49
N LEU A 669 -17.05 9.28 -37.96
CA LEU A 669 -15.81 9.42 -38.73
C LEU A 669 -15.00 8.13 -38.73
N LYS A 670 -14.04 7.99 -39.68
CA LYS A 670 -13.09 6.85 -39.69
C LYS A 670 -11.98 7.06 -38.65
N CYS A 671 -12.38 7.24 -37.39
CA CYS A 671 -11.49 7.55 -36.28
C CYS A 671 -11.48 6.41 -35.26
N VAL A 672 -10.33 6.12 -34.66
CA VAL A 672 -10.20 5.27 -33.47
C VAL A 672 -9.78 6.15 -32.32
N PHE A 673 -10.60 6.22 -31.27
CA PHE A 673 -10.30 7.02 -30.08
C PHE A 673 -9.89 6.11 -28.92
N MET A 674 -8.79 6.43 -28.27
CA MET A 674 -8.31 5.76 -27.07
C MET A 674 -8.10 6.76 -25.95
N LEU A 675 -8.56 6.40 -24.76
CA LEU A 675 -8.40 7.15 -23.53
C LEU A 675 -7.65 6.30 -22.52
N SER A 676 -6.51 6.80 -22.03
CA SER A 676 -5.77 6.13 -20.95
C SER A 676 -6.27 6.62 -19.60
N LEU A 677 -6.48 5.71 -18.66
CA LEU A 677 -6.92 6.01 -17.29
C LEU A 677 -6.21 5.12 -16.28
N ALA A 678 -5.58 5.72 -15.26
CA ALA A 678 -5.02 4.95 -14.16
C ALA A 678 -6.11 4.36 -13.23
N PRO A 679 -6.06 3.05 -12.89
CA PRO A 679 -7.03 2.43 -12.00
C PRO A 679 -7.11 3.12 -10.62
N GLY A 680 -8.34 3.38 -10.16
CA GLY A 680 -8.58 4.02 -8.86
C GLY A 680 -8.36 5.54 -8.84
N THR A 681 -8.15 6.16 -10.00
CA THR A 681 -8.14 7.62 -10.16
C THR A 681 -9.52 8.23 -9.89
N LEU A 682 -10.55 7.55 -10.37
CA LEU A 682 -11.94 8.01 -10.33
C LEU A 682 -12.70 7.30 -9.22
N GLY A 683 -13.72 7.96 -8.68
CA GLY A 683 -14.67 7.28 -7.81
C GLY A 683 -15.39 6.15 -8.55
N GLU A 684 -15.86 5.13 -7.82
CA GLU A 684 -16.51 3.95 -8.41
C GLU A 684 -17.68 4.32 -9.35
N HIS A 685 -18.41 5.39 -9.02
CA HIS A 685 -19.51 5.89 -9.86
C HIS A 685 -19.01 6.56 -11.15
N GLU A 686 -17.96 7.37 -11.07
CA GLU A 686 -17.37 8.08 -12.21
C GLU A 686 -16.73 7.09 -13.18
N GLN A 687 -15.99 6.11 -12.65
CA GLN A 687 -15.39 5.03 -13.44
C GLN A 687 -16.45 4.21 -14.17
N LYS A 688 -17.48 3.71 -13.46
CA LYS A 688 -18.62 3.00 -14.07
C LYS A 688 -19.37 3.84 -15.11
N THR A 689 -19.35 5.16 -14.99
CA THR A 689 -19.96 6.05 -15.97
C THR A 689 -19.13 6.10 -17.25
N LEU A 690 -17.79 6.20 -17.16
CA LEU A 690 -16.91 6.13 -18.33
C LEU A 690 -16.92 4.75 -19.00
N GLU A 691 -16.90 3.68 -18.22
CA GLU A 691 -16.98 2.29 -18.70
C GLU A 691 -18.27 1.99 -19.51
N ARG A 692 -19.33 2.79 -19.32
CA ARG A 692 -20.56 2.68 -20.11
C ARG A 692 -20.50 3.40 -21.46
N GLU A 693 -19.61 4.38 -21.58
CA GLU A 693 -19.45 5.21 -22.79
C GLU A 693 -18.35 4.66 -23.71
N LEU A 694 -17.39 3.90 -23.16
CA LEU A 694 -16.18 3.44 -23.85
C LEU A 694 -16.02 1.92 -23.75
N GLU A 695 -15.51 1.28 -24.80
CA GLU A 695 -15.15 -0.14 -24.76
C GLU A 695 -13.87 -0.35 -23.95
N ILE A 696 -13.94 -1.21 -22.93
CA ILE A 696 -12.82 -1.43 -21.99
C ILE A 696 -11.77 -2.34 -22.60
N ILE A 697 -10.52 -1.88 -22.56
CA ILE A 697 -9.33 -2.67 -22.82
C ILE A 697 -8.51 -2.69 -21.52
N THR A 698 -8.37 -3.86 -20.93
CA THR A 698 -7.50 -4.05 -19.76
C THR A 698 -6.07 -4.24 -20.23
N GLY A 699 -5.18 -3.33 -19.80
CA GLY A 699 -3.77 -3.30 -20.18
C GLY A 699 -2.92 -4.44 -19.65
#